data_AF-A0A9D6T7K7-F1
#
_entry.id   AF-A0A9D6T7K7-F1
#
_cell.length_a   1.000
_cell.length_b   1.000
_cell.length_c   1.000
_cell.angle_alpha   90.00
_cell.angle_beta   90.00
_cell.angle_gamma   90.00
#
_symmetry.space_group_name_H-M   'P 1'
#
loop_
_entity.id
_entity.type
_entity.pdbx_description
1 polymer ?
#
loop_
_entity_poly.entity_id
_entity_poly.type
_entity_poly.pdbx_seq_one_letter_code
_entity_poly.pdbx_strand_id
1 'polypeptide(L)'
;MINWRSWHQYWQGCLGVVVGLGLLFVPAATRAQCVGDCNLDAEITIDELVSLVNISLGSAPLSGCPAGDADNSGDVTVDEIVTAVNNSLNSCPPPPPTPTPTTAEPTVEATATPTTAEPTATATEIPPTATPTEVLPTDTPTEIPPTDTPTEVPPTDTPTEIPPTATPTATSTPSGGIVTGRVRDRLLHDVPNASVVLIDAAQVAASAVSVEEPLATLALSSLAAGVTGADGRFSLSGVAPGSYFVYVAPQPQWLPGGSLSRAATQIAVGPNDLGDIMISQQPSSEAVYKGSSYCLLCHRENGVGPDASGYKRTLHAMTYRVPGVYTANQDPSPYPGRDRALVYFPDGNASDNTGAGDGYGYLLTNISTAYDVLLGREDGGGRYFAVFRTKDGTIASERYYVEITFGGEGIWKQRFITRIADGHHVAAGQGSYYILPIQFDESIQENLAVNPVNPWLAYNAGNWPAAPSENGGPTGVPTKVKSFDLNCAGCHFTGTKLTVDAQGNFRADAVDDPNGVLDYDGDGTRDEIVQGCEDCHGPGSEHTGQGPIIQPQLLSAERSAMICGQCHVRGEGKGTMAGAHTEYPSRGVDANIEFPRAGISRAEFKEQFHEDRPGQWPDGQQHAKSHHQQYHDHIRSTHYRNPFQLLACDSCHTPHDTTNPHNLIGKLEDNSACLRCHAPFPPFSIPLGVGAEAVALAVERHMSEDAYMVSPYDPANALGLIDFTSLGYAATPFIGGPGNCATCHMPKTAKSQGQWTKENGRSGTIMWGDISSHQFAPIWPSVSSAMKLAGQSEVIPNSCGVCHNALTDTYPDLVP
;
A
#
# COMPACT_ATOMS: atom_id res chain seq x y z
N MET A 1 37.34 38.11 -19.71
CA MET A 1 37.22 39.56 -19.98
C MET A 1 36.53 39.75 -21.32
N ILE A 2 35.48 40.57 -21.38
CA ILE A 2 34.94 41.24 -22.59
C ILE A 2 34.34 40.31 -23.69
N ASN A 3 33.37 40.72 -24.54
CA ASN A 3 32.04 41.33 -24.32
C ASN A 3 31.25 41.30 -25.66
N TRP A 4 29.91 41.42 -25.62
CA TRP A 4 29.01 41.96 -26.68
C TRP A 4 28.91 41.25 -28.06
N ARG A 5 27.70 40.91 -28.56
CA ARG A 5 26.65 41.71 -29.27
C ARG A 5 27.09 42.21 -30.67
N SER A 6 26.26 42.27 -31.73
CA SER A 6 24.94 41.66 -32.09
C SER A 6 24.59 42.09 -33.55
N TRP A 7 23.34 41.91 -34.05
CA TRP A 7 22.82 42.31 -35.40
C TRP A 7 23.37 41.45 -36.58
N HIS A 8 22.78 41.24 -37.76
CA HIS A 8 21.52 41.66 -38.48
C HIS A 8 21.28 40.65 -39.66
N GLN A 9 20.27 40.63 -40.57
CA GLN A 9 19.04 41.40 -40.89
C GLN A 9 18.00 40.47 -41.63
N TYR A 10 17.53 40.82 -42.85
CA TYR A 10 16.52 40.17 -43.74
C TYR A 10 15.05 40.17 -43.25
N TRP A 11 14.04 40.62 -44.02
CA TRP A 11 14.01 41.32 -45.33
C TRP A 11 12.75 42.22 -45.49
N GLN A 12 12.65 42.99 -46.58
CA GLN A 12 11.51 43.89 -46.93
C GLN A 12 10.47 43.13 -47.80
N GLY A 13 9.23 43.57 -48.07
CA GLY A 13 8.49 44.82 -47.77
C GLY A 13 7.69 45.29 -49.01
N CYS A 14 6.46 45.79 -48.86
CA CYS A 14 5.62 46.27 -49.99
C CYS A 14 4.66 47.41 -49.60
N LEU A 15 4.18 48.16 -50.62
CA LEU A 15 3.51 49.46 -50.48
C LEU A 15 2.03 49.36 -50.04
N GLY A 16 1.50 50.48 -49.52
CA GLY A 16 0.09 50.65 -49.13
C GLY A 16 -0.57 51.90 -49.73
N VAL A 17 -1.78 52.23 -49.23
CA VAL A 17 -2.61 53.38 -49.64
C VAL A 17 -3.20 54.05 -48.38
N VAL A 18 -3.33 55.38 -48.37
CA VAL A 18 -3.80 56.16 -47.19
C VAL A 18 -5.01 57.04 -47.53
N VAL A 19 -6.17 56.68 -47.00
CA VAL A 19 -7.40 57.48 -46.80
C VAL A 19 -8.13 56.83 -45.61
N GLY A 20 -8.75 57.51 -44.63
CA GLY A 20 -8.89 58.93 -44.31
C GLY A 20 -9.33 59.08 -42.84
N LEU A 21 -9.66 60.29 -42.37
CA LEU A 21 -9.87 60.57 -40.94
C LEU A 21 -11.04 59.79 -40.29
N GLY A 22 -10.80 59.29 -39.08
CA GLY A 22 -11.82 58.83 -38.14
C GLY A 22 -11.29 58.86 -36.70
N LEU A 23 -11.57 59.95 -35.96
CA LEU A 23 -11.22 60.05 -34.53
C LEU A 23 -12.22 59.24 -33.70
N LEU A 24 -11.84 58.03 -33.31
CA LEU A 24 -12.54 57.23 -32.30
C LEU A 24 -11.68 57.14 -31.04
N PHE A 25 -12.24 57.58 -29.92
CA PHE A 25 -11.71 57.22 -28.61
C PHE A 25 -11.96 55.72 -28.40
N VAL A 26 -10.91 54.91 -28.52
CA VAL A 26 -10.93 53.54 -28.01
C VAL A 26 -10.89 53.64 -26.49
N PRO A 27 -11.85 53.05 -25.75
CA PRO A 27 -11.74 52.96 -24.30
C PRO A 27 -10.47 52.19 -23.96
N ALA A 28 -9.68 52.67 -22.99
CA ALA A 28 -8.62 51.86 -22.44
C ALA A 28 -9.27 50.60 -21.84
N ALA A 29 -8.98 49.43 -22.42
CA ALA A 29 -9.54 48.17 -21.93
C ALA A 29 -8.94 47.90 -20.55
N THR A 30 -9.75 48.08 -19.51
CA THR A 30 -9.45 47.61 -18.17
C THR A 30 -9.29 46.10 -18.24
N ARG A 31 -8.04 45.62 -18.24
CA ARG A 31 -7.73 44.20 -18.04
C ARG A 31 -8.35 43.78 -16.71
N ALA A 32 -8.88 42.55 -16.66
CA ALA A 32 -9.37 42.01 -15.42
C ALA A 32 -8.18 41.78 -14.47
N GLN A 33 -8.30 42.25 -13.24
CA GLN A 33 -7.34 41.92 -12.19
C GLN A 33 -7.58 40.47 -11.79
N CYS A 34 -6.50 39.68 -11.77
CA CYS A 34 -6.51 38.31 -11.26
C CYS A 34 -5.92 38.27 -9.86
N VAL A 35 -6.35 37.30 -9.05
CA VAL A 35 -5.84 37.13 -7.68
C VAL A 35 -4.33 36.88 -7.75
N GLY A 36 -3.55 37.76 -7.12
CA GLY A 36 -2.09 37.74 -7.09
C GLY A 36 -1.35 38.58 -8.14
N ASP A 37 -2.02 39.23 -9.09
CA ASP A 37 -1.38 40.23 -9.97
C ASP A 37 -1.24 41.55 -9.21
N CYS A 38 -0.07 41.76 -8.59
CA CYS A 38 0.19 42.90 -7.73
C CYS A 38 0.56 44.16 -8.52
N ASN A 39 1.13 44.00 -9.71
CA ASN A 39 1.69 45.08 -10.53
C ASN A 39 0.73 45.60 -11.63
N LEU A 40 -0.29 44.82 -11.97
CA LEU A 40 -1.36 45.06 -12.96
C LEU A 40 -0.95 44.90 -14.44
N ASP A 41 0.05 44.07 -14.74
CA ASP A 41 0.42 43.70 -16.12
C ASP A 41 -0.31 42.45 -16.65
N ALA A 42 -1.03 41.71 -15.80
CA ALA A 42 -1.71 40.43 -16.06
C ALA A 42 -0.78 39.21 -16.26
N GLU A 43 0.44 39.27 -15.73
CA GLU A 43 1.27 38.11 -15.39
C GLU A 43 1.32 37.97 -13.85
N ILE A 44 1.80 36.84 -13.31
CA ILE A 44 2.04 36.70 -11.86
C ILE A 44 3.41 36.06 -11.66
N THR A 45 4.33 36.86 -11.14
CA THR A 45 5.73 36.49 -10.93
C THR A 45 5.98 35.85 -9.56
N ILE A 46 7.13 35.18 -9.40
CA ILE A 46 7.53 34.57 -8.11
C ILE A 46 7.67 35.64 -7.01
N ASP A 47 8.14 36.85 -7.35
CA ASP A 47 8.29 37.95 -6.39
C ASP A 47 6.93 38.45 -5.86
N GLU A 48 5.86 38.33 -6.65
CA GLU A 48 4.49 38.65 -6.26
C GLU A 48 3.89 37.56 -5.36
N LEU A 49 4.10 36.27 -5.69
CA LEU A 49 3.74 35.16 -4.81
C LEU A 49 4.46 35.24 -3.45
N VAL A 50 5.75 35.61 -3.45
CA VAL A 50 6.52 35.89 -2.22
C VAL A 50 5.97 37.11 -1.47
N SER A 51 5.46 38.12 -2.18
CA SER A 51 4.81 39.28 -1.56
C SER A 51 3.50 38.89 -0.85
N LEU A 52 2.66 38.04 -1.47
CA LEU A 52 1.45 37.50 -0.84
C LEU A 52 1.76 36.70 0.43
N VAL A 53 2.78 35.82 0.38
CA VAL A 53 3.22 35.04 1.56
C VAL A 53 3.68 35.97 2.69
N ASN A 54 4.37 37.07 2.39
CA ASN A 54 4.74 38.05 3.42
C ASN A 54 3.54 38.84 3.97
N ILE A 55 2.51 39.10 3.18
CA ILE A 55 1.27 39.72 3.67
C ILE A 55 0.52 38.75 4.60
N SER A 56 0.36 37.49 4.19
CA SER A 56 -0.30 36.43 4.99
C SER A 56 0.42 36.11 6.30
N LEU A 57 1.76 36.23 6.33
CA LEU A 57 2.57 36.12 7.55
C LEU A 57 2.61 37.40 8.41
N GLY A 58 1.92 38.47 7.99
CA GLY A 58 1.91 39.77 8.69
C GLY A 58 3.24 40.52 8.67
N SER A 59 4.20 40.13 7.82
CA SER A 59 5.50 40.81 7.65
C SER A 59 5.45 41.95 6.62
N ALA A 60 4.40 42.02 5.79
CA ALA A 60 4.12 43.10 4.85
C ALA A 60 2.63 43.55 4.93
N PRO A 61 2.30 44.82 4.63
CA PRO A 61 0.92 45.29 4.61
C PRO A 61 0.21 44.92 3.30
N LEU A 62 -1.09 44.62 3.36
CA LEU A 62 -1.95 44.33 2.19
C LEU A 62 -1.87 45.38 1.07
N SER A 63 -1.58 46.65 1.40
CA SER A 63 -1.33 47.70 0.41
C SER A 63 -0.17 47.43 -0.55
N GLY A 64 0.68 46.43 -0.28
CA GLY A 64 1.72 45.95 -1.19
C GLY A 64 1.19 45.05 -2.32
N CYS A 65 0.04 44.39 -2.14
CA CYS A 65 -0.64 43.63 -3.18
C CYS A 65 -2.16 43.56 -2.91
N PRO A 66 -2.94 44.60 -3.24
CA PRO A 66 -4.40 44.59 -3.03
C PRO A 66 -5.14 43.51 -3.83
N ALA A 67 -4.54 42.96 -4.89
CA ALA A 67 -5.06 41.81 -5.61
C ALA A 67 -4.84 40.47 -4.90
N GLY A 68 -4.18 40.47 -3.73
CA GLY A 68 -4.06 39.30 -2.87
C GLY A 68 -5.32 38.99 -2.06
N ASP A 69 -6.05 40.03 -1.67
CA ASP A 69 -7.32 39.97 -0.93
C ASP A 69 -8.48 39.90 -1.95
N ALA A 70 -8.89 38.68 -2.27
CA ALA A 70 -9.90 38.37 -3.26
C ALA A 70 -11.33 38.46 -2.69
N ASP A 71 -11.52 38.09 -1.42
CA ASP A 71 -12.83 38.14 -0.76
C ASP A 71 -13.16 39.50 -0.10
N ASN A 72 -12.17 40.40 -0.02
CA ASN A 72 -12.21 41.73 0.60
C ASN A 72 -12.37 41.66 2.13
N SER A 73 -11.78 40.65 2.77
CA SER A 73 -11.71 40.47 4.23
C SER A 73 -10.71 41.41 4.91
N GLY A 74 -9.68 41.87 4.19
CA GLY A 74 -8.65 42.79 4.68
C GLY A 74 -7.33 42.15 5.12
N ASP A 75 -7.20 40.82 5.01
CA ASP A 75 -5.97 40.04 5.19
C ASP A 75 -5.63 39.31 3.86
N VAL A 76 -4.67 38.36 3.86
CA VAL A 76 -4.45 37.41 2.74
C VAL A 76 -4.37 36.00 3.28
N THR A 77 -5.19 35.08 2.79
CA THR A 77 -5.26 33.69 3.27
C THR A 77 -4.53 32.71 2.34
N VAL A 78 -4.38 31.47 2.81
CA VAL A 78 -3.63 30.42 2.08
C VAL A 78 -4.34 29.99 0.79
N ASP A 79 -5.67 29.99 0.77
CA ASP A 79 -6.49 29.70 -0.41
C ASP A 79 -6.39 30.79 -1.49
N GLU A 80 -6.18 32.05 -1.11
CA GLU A 80 -5.89 33.14 -2.03
C GLU A 80 -4.47 33.03 -2.62
N ILE A 81 -3.49 32.67 -1.80
CA ILE A 81 -2.13 32.32 -2.26
C ILE A 81 -2.16 31.14 -3.24
N VAL A 82 -2.93 30.08 -2.95
CA VAL A 82 -3.12 28.94 -3.86
C VAL A 82 -3.81 29.38 -5.16
N THR A 83 -4.78 30.29 -5.08
CA THR A 83 -5.42 30.88 -6.27
C THR A 83 -4.43 31.66 -7.11
N ALA A 84 -3.55 32.45 -6.50
CA ALA A 84 -2.48 33.17 -7.18
C ALA A 84 -1.43 32.24 -7.81
N VAL A 85 -1.03 31.15 -7.14
CA VAL A 85 -0.16 30.11 -7.72
C VAL A 85 -0.83 29.48 -8.94
N ASN A 86 -2.12 29.15 -8.87
CA ASN A 86 -2.86 28.58 -9.99
C ASN A 86 -3.00 29.57 -11.17
N ASN A 87 -3.19 30.87 -10.89
CA ASN A 87 -3.20 31.92 -11.92
C ASN A 87 -1.81 32.11 -12.57
N SER A 88 -0.72 32.01 -11.79
CA SER A 88 0.66 32.05 -12.30
C SER A 88 0.96 30.86 -13.22
N LEU A 89 0.52 29.65 -12.84
CA LEU A 89 0.75 28.42 -13.63
C LEU A 89 -0.08 28.35 -14.92
N ASN A 90 -1.30 28.91 -14.93
CA ASN A 90 -2.25 28.75 -16.04
C ASN A 90 -2.49 30.03 -16.86
N SER A 91 -1.83 31.14 -16.50
CA SER A 91 -2.16 32.52 -16.91
C SER A 91 -3.53 33.01 -16.42
N CYS A 92 -3.67 34.32 -16.26
CA CYS A 92 -4.88 34.91 -15.71
C CYS A 92 -6.11 34.72 -16.62
N PRO A 93 -7.26 34.24 -16.08
CA PRO A 93 -8.44 33.94 -16.89
C PRO A 93 -9.09 35.21 -17.46
N PRO A 94 -9.61 35.17 -18.71
CA PRO A 94 -10.30 36.31 -19.29
C PRO A 94 -11.63 36.61 -18.54
N PRO A 95 -12.04 37.88 -18.45
CA PRO A 95 -13.27 38.24 -17.74
C PRO A 95 -14.51 37.57 -18.37
N PRO A 96 -15.50 37.16 -17.54
CA PRO A 96 -16.70 36.50 -18.04
C PRO A 96 -17.50 37.42 -18.97
N PRO A 97 -18.12 36.88 -20.03
CA PRO A 97 -18.87 37.68 -20.99
C PRO A 97 -20.08 38.35 -20.32
N THR A 98 -20.25 39.65 -20.57
CA THR A 98 -21.33 40.44 -19.98
C THR A 98 -22.70 39.86 -20.35
N PRO A 99 -23.59 39.55 -19.39
CA PRO A 99 -24.87 38.91 -19.68
C PRO A 99 -25.77 39.81 -20.53
N THR A 100 -26.14 39.32 -21.71
CA THR A 100 -27.10 40.00 -22.60
C THR A 100 -28.53 39.72 -22.12
N PRO A 101 -29.42 40.74 -21.99
CA PRO A 101 -30.77 40.53 -21.50
C PRO A 101 -31.68 39.87 -22.55
N THR A 102 -31.84 38.54 -22.44
CA THR A 102 -32.74 37.76 -23.30
C THR A 102 -34.20 38.05 -22.98
N THR A 103 -35.00 38.37 -24.00
CA THR A 103 -36.46 38.57 -23.90
C THR A 103 -37.20 37.23 -23.97
N ALA A 104 -38.30 37.08 -23.24
CA ALA A 104 -39.02 35.81 -23.10
C ALA A 104 -40.37 35.78 -23.84
N GLU A 105 -40.57 34.76 -24.68
CA GLU A 105 -41.86 34.14 -25.06
C GLU A 105 -41.60 32.96 -26.04
N PRO A 106 -42.52 32.00 -26.23
CA PRO A 106 -43.60 31.55 -25.34
C PRO A 106 -43.54 30.02 -25.05
N THR A 107 -44.32 29.56 -24.09
CA THR A 107 -44.41 28.15 -23.66
C THR A 107 -45.05 27.24 -24.71
N VAL A 108 -44.57 25.99 -24.83
CA VAL A 108 -45.31 24.89 -25.49
C VAL A 108 -45.51 23.76 -24.47
N GLU A 109 -46.77 23.34 -24.31
CA GLU A 109 -47.20 22.36 -23.32
C GLU A 109 -47.18 20.94 -23.90
N ALA A 110 -46.55 19.99 -23.19
CA ALA A 110 -46.47 18.59 -23.60
C ALA A 110 -46.74 17.67 -22.40
N THR A 111 -47.96 17.12 -22.32
CA THR A 111 -48.40 16.25 -21.21
C THR A 111 -47.83 14.84 -21.34
N ALA A 112 -47.18 14.34 -20.28
CA ALA A 112 -46.88 12.92 -20.10
C ALA A 112 -47.17 12.49 -18.65
N THR A 113 -48.11 11.57 -18.47
CA THR A 113 -48.54 11.09 -17.15
C THR A 113 -47.65 9.92 -16.69
N PRO A 114 -47.09 9.93 -15.47
CA PRO A 114 -46.44 8.76 -14.91
C PRO A 114 -47.48 7.73 -14.46
N THR A 115 -47.37 6.49 -14.94
CA THR A 115 -48.18 5.36 -14.45
C THR A 115 -47.45 4.68 -13.30
N THR A 116 -48.00 4.78 -12.09
CA THR A 116 -47.53 3.99 -10.94
C THR A 116 -47.80 2.50 -11.16
N ALA A 117 -46.77 1.67 -11.04
CA ALA A 117 -46.89 0.22 -10.97
C ALA A 117 -46.38 -0.26 -9.61
N GLU A 118 -47.24 -0.95 -8.86
CA GLU A 118 -46.99 -1.38 -7.48
C GLU A 118 -46.69 -2.89 -7.44
N PRO A 119 -45.50 -3.32 -6.96
CA PRO A 119 -45.19 -4.74 -6.85
C PRO A 119 -45.80 -5.36 -5.59
N THR A 120 -47.02 -5.90 -5.70
CA THR A 120 -47.64 -6.70 -4.63
C THR A 120 -46.87 -8.02 -4.45
N ALA A 121 -46.13 -8.15 -3.34
CA ALA A 121 -45.51 -9.40 -2.89
C ALA A 121 -46.20 -9.92 -1.62
N THR A 122 -46.96 -11.01 -1.74
CA THR A 122 -47.73 -11.60 -0.63
C THR A 122 -46.82 -12.31 0.37
N ALA A 123 -46.76 -11.81 1.60
CA ALA A 123 -46.11 -12.53 2.70
C ALA A 123 -46.83 -13.86 2.97
N THR A 124 -46.06 -14.95 3.08
CA THR A 124 -46.57 -16.28 3.47
C THR A 124 -45.98 -16.62 4.84
N GLU A 125 -46.82 -16.68 5.87
CA GLU A 125 -46.39 -17.07 7.22
C GLU A 125 -46.03 -18.57 7.27
N ILE A 126 -44.92 -18.90 7.93
CA ILE A 126 -44.55 -20.26 8.31
C ILE A 126 -44.38 -20.27 9.84
N PRO A 127 -45.05 -21.16 10.59
CA PRO A 127 -45.10 -21.10 12.04
C PRO A 127 -43.80 -21.60 12.71
N PRO A 128 -43.38 -21.02 13.85
CA PRO A 128 -42.19 -21.45 14.58
C PRO A 128 -42.46 -22.68 15.45
N THR A 129 -41.71 -23.78 15.27
CA THR A 129 -41.63 -24.89 16.24
C THR A 129 -40.33 -25.69 16.09
N ALA A 130 -39.36 -25.42 16.96
CA ALA A 130 -38.37 -26.39 17.44
C ALA A 130 -37.70 -25.85 18.72
N THR A 131 -37.90 -26.50 19.86
CA THR A 131 -37.20 -26.17 21.11
C THR A 131 -35.80 -26.81 21.10
N PRO A 132 -34.72 -26.09 21.45
CA PRO A 132 -33.41 -26.72 21.59
C PRO A 132 -33.43 -27.71 22.77
N THR A 133 -33.04 -28.97 22.51
CA THR A 133 -32.84 -29.97 23.56
C THR A 133 -31.43 -29.84 24.12
N GLU A 134 -31.33 -29.68 25.44
CA GLU A 134 -30.08 -29.68 26.18
C GLU A 134 -29.39 -31.05 26.10
N VAL A 135 -28.15 -31.09 25.60
CA VAL A 135 -27.32 -32.30 25.54
C VAL A 135 -26.16 -32.14 26.52
N LEU A 136 -26.19 -32.94 27.58
CA LEU A 136 -25.18 -32.91 28.64
C LEU A 136 -23.86 -33.53 28.15
N PRO A 137 -22.70 -32.86 28.29
CA PRO A 137 -21.42 -33.46 27.97
C PRO A 137 -21.03 -34.49 29.04
N THR A 138 -20.68 -35.69 28.61
CA THR A 138 -20.04 -36.72 29.44
C THR A 138 -19.02 -37.46 28.59
N ASP A 139 -17.74 -37.19 28.80
CA ASP A 139 -16.82 -38.25 29.25
C ASP A 139 -15.48 -37.70 29.78
N THR A 140 -14.74 -38.55 30.48
CA THR A 140 -13.62 -38.15 31.36
C THR A 140 -12.25 -38.20 30.64
N PRO A 141 -11.37 -37.18 30.77
CA PRO A 141 -10.01 -37.27 30.25
C PRO A 141 -9.17 -38.30 31.02
N THR A 142 -8.42 -39.13 30.30
CA THR A 142 -7.47 -40.09 30.89
C THR A 142 -6.09 -39.45 31.03
N GLU A 143 -5.56 -39.40 32.26
CA GLU A 143 -4.21 -38.91 32.51
C GLU A 143 -3.13 -39.88 31.97
N ILE A 144 -2.04 -39.32 31.43
CA ILE A 144 -0.78 -40.02 31.17
C ILE A 144 0.31 -39.24 31.93
N PRO A 145 1.07 -39.87 32.85
CA PRO A 145 1.99 -39.16 33.74
C PRO A 145 3.30 -38.77 33.02
N PRO A 146 3.79 -37.54 33.17
CA PRO A 146 5.12 -37.17 32.74
C PRO A 146 6.18 -37.75 33.70
N THR A 147 7.21 -38.38 33.14
CA THR A 147 8.46 -38.69 33.85
C THR A 147 9.59 -37.93 33.15
N ASP A 148 10.22 -36.99 33.83
CA ASP A 148 11.68 -36.84 33.86
C ASP A 148 12.10 -35.79 34.90
N THR A 149 13.20 -36.06 35.61
CA THR A 149 13.60 -35.31 36.81
C THR A 149 14.84 -34.46 36.53
N PRO A 150 14.77 -33.10 36.63
CA PRO A 150 15.97 -32.27 36.63
C PRO A 150 16.76 -32.49 37.93
N THR A 151 18.09 -32.60 37.82
CA THR A 151 18.99 -32.84 38.95
C THR A 151 19.47 -31.52 39.57
N GLU A 152 19.32 -31.36 40.88
CA GLU A 152 19.88 -30.21 41.61
C GLU A 152 21.41 -30.27 41.73
N VAL A 153 22.05 -29.10 41.63
CA VAL A 153 23.45 -28.88 42.01
C VAL A 153 23.48 -27.59 42.86
N PRO A 154 24.10 -27.59 44.06
CA PRO A 154 23.93 -26.51 45.02
C PRO A 154 24.73 -25.23 44.66
N PRO A 155 24.20 -24.03 44.96
CA PRO A 155 24.93 -22.78 44.83
C PRO A 155 26.00 -22.62 45.93
N THR A 156 27.02 -21.80 45.68
CA THR A 156 28.12 -21.51 46.61
C THR A 156 28.27 -19.99 46.82
N ASP A 157 28.44 -19.59 48.08
CA ASP A 157 28.95 -18.33 48.64
C ASP A 157 28.47 -16.96 48.10
N THR A 158 27.54 -16.37 48.87
CA THR A 158 27.65 -15.04 49.53
C THR A 158 28.31 -13.85 48.79
N PRO A 159 27.51 -12.84 48.37
CA PRO A 159 27.97 -11.46 48.24
C PRO A 159 27.92 -10.69 49.58
N THR A 160 28.75 -9.65 49.72
CA THR A 160 28.96 -8.89 50.98
C THR A 160 27.88 -7.81 51.23
N GLU A 161 27.58 -7.53 52.50
CA GLU A 161 26.67 -6.43 52.90
C GLU A 161 27.18 -5.03 52.49
N ILE A 162 26.25 -4.17 52.08
CA ILE A 162 26.45 -2.72 51.89
C ILE A 162 25.57 -2.00 52.93
N PRO A 163 26.06 -0.98 53.64
CA PRO A 163 25.33 -0.36 54.74
C PRO A 163 24.04 0.36 54.29
N PRO A 164 23.02 0.44 55.16
CA PRO A 164 21.71 0.97 54.80
C PRO A 164 21.77 2.47 54.46
N THR A 165 21.39 2.80 53.22
CA THR A 165 21.14 4.18 52.80
C THR A 165 19.80 4.67 53.36
N ALA A 166 19.68 5.99 53.56
CA ALA A 166 18.62 6.61 54.35
C ALA A 166 17.19 6.27 53.88
N THR A 167 16.27 6.20 54.85
CA THR A 167 14.84 6.07 54.63
C THR A 167 14.33 7.12 53.63
N PRO A 168 13.66 6.74 52.53
CA PRO A 168 13.07 7.71 51.63
C PRO A 168 12.02 8.52 52.38
N THR A 169 12.17 9.85 52.39
CA THR A 169 11.12 10.74 52.89
C THR A 169 9.90 10.56 52.00
N ALA A 170 8.74 10.34 52.61
CA ALA A 170 7.47 10.18 51.91
C ALA A 170 7.14 11.47 51.16
N THR A 171 7.58 11.55 49.91
CA THR A 171 7.21 12.60 48.97
C THR A 171 5.72 12.44 48.71
N SER A 172 4.94 13.50 48.95
CA SER A 172 3.51 13.49 48.73
C SER A 172 3.24 13.11 47.27
N THR A 173 2.61 11.96 47.04
CA THR A 173 2.09 11.58 45.72
C THR A 173 1.29 12.76 45.16
N PRO A 174 1.57 13.24 43.93
CA PRO A 174 0.74 14.27 43.33
C PRO A 174 -0.71 13.81 43.35
N SER A 175 -1.62 14.63 43.88
CA SER A 175 -3.05 14.34 43.81
C SER A 175 -3.43 14.33 42.33
N GLY A 176 -3.67 13.13 41.80
CA GLY A 176 -3.78 12.92 40.36
C GLY A 176 -4.89 13.77 39.74
N GLY A 177 -4.61 14.26 38.54
CA GLY A 177 -5.46 15.19 37.81
C GLY A 177 -6.85 14.62 37.49
N ILE A 178 -7.72 15.53 37.08
CA ILE A 178 -8.94 15.18 36.36
C ILE A 178 -8.63 15.29 34.87
N VAL A 179 -8.97 14.28 34.09
CA VAL A 179 -8.85 14.30 32.63
C VAL A 179 -10.24 14.17 32.02
N THR A 180 -10.67 15.17 31.28
CA THR A 180 -11.95 15.18 30.56
C THR A 180 -11.73 15.06 29.05
N GLY A 181 -12.82 14.88 28.33
CA GLY A 181 -12.88 14.99 26.88
C GLY A 181 -14.25 14.55 26.38
N ARG A 182 -14.38 14.43 25.07
CA ARG A 182 -15.58 13.96 24.39
C ARG A 182 -15.20 12.97 23.29
N VAL A 183 -16.00 11.93 23.10
CA VAL A 183 -15.85 10.99 21.98
C VAL A 183 -16.93 11.26 20.95
N ARG A 184 -16.54 11.49 19.71
CA ARG A 184 -17.43 11.71 18.57
C ARG A 184 -17.06 10.84 17.36
N ASP A 185 -18.05 10.57 16.52
CA ASP A 185 -17.84 9.94 15.22
C ASP A 185 -17.59 10.98 14.11
N ARG A 186 -17.28 10.50 12.89
CA ARG A 186 -16.96 11.36 11.73
C ARG A 186 -18.06 12.37 11.34
N LEU A 187 -19.31 12.06 11.69
CA LEU A 187 -20.50 12.88 11.41
C LEU A 187 -20.79 13.84 12.58
N LEU A 188 -19.87 13.92 13.55
CA LEU A 188 -19.95 14.70 14.77
C LEU A 188 -21.05 14.24 15.75
N HIS A 189 -21.55 13.01 15.61
CA HIS A 189 -22.43 12.41 16.61
C HIS A 189 -21.66 12.06 17.87
N ASP A 190 -22.31 12.24 19.02
CA ASP A 190 -21.78 11.85 20.31
C ASP A 190 -21.81 10.33 20.49
N VAL A 191 -20.72 9.76 21.02
CA VAL A 191 -20.54 8.31 21.19
C VAL A 191 -20.77 7.93 22.66
N PRO A 192 -21.92 7.35 23.04
CA PRO A 192 -22.23 6.96 24.41
C PRO A 192 -21.71 5.56 24.76
N ASN A 193 -21.50 5.31 26.06
CA ASN A 193 -21.09 4.01 26.61
C ASN A 193 -19.79 3.45 26.00
N ALA A 194 -18.88 4.32 25.55
CA ALA A 194 -17.53 3.95 25.17
C ALA A 194 -16.60 4.04 26.38
N SER A 195 -15.71 3.07 26.53
CA SER A 195 -14.64 3.09 27.53
C SER A 195 -13.44 3.86 26.97
N VAL A 196 -12.98 4.87 27.69
CA VAL A 196 -11.80 5.69 27.36
C VAL A 196 -10.70 5.39 28.38
N VAL A 197 -9.61 4.80 27.90
CA VAL A 197 -8.49 4.33 28.71
C VAL A 197 -7.24 5.15 28.40
N LEU A 198 -6.56 5.63 29.45
CA LEU A 198 -5.22 6.21 29.34
C LEU A 198 -4.20 5.12 29.60
N ILE A 199 -3.44 4.76 28.57
CA ILE A 199 -2.44 3.69 28.60
C ILE A 199 -1.06 4.32 28.68
N ASP A 200 -0.29 4.01 29.73
CA ASP A 200 1.04 4.56 29.95
C ASP A 200 1.96 4.18 28.78
N ALA A 201 2.54 5.20 28.13
CA ALA A 201 3.35 5.01 26.95
C ALA A 201 4.62 4.17 27.21
N ALA A 202 5.13 4.15 28.45
CA ALA A 202 6.23 3.28 28.84
C ALA A 202 5.79 1.80 28.96
N GLN A 203 4.53 1.52 29.31
CA GLN A 203 3.99 0.14 29.31
C GLN A 203 3.84 -0.39 27.88
N VAL A 204 3.43 0.45 26.93
CA VAL A 204 3.40 0.09 25.50
C VAL A 204 4.81 -0.18 24.98
N ALA A 205 5.78 0.67 25.30
CA ALA A 205 7.18 0.48 24.91
C ALA A 205 7.83 -0.77 25.54
N ALA A 206 7.43 -1.14 26.76
CA ALA A 206 7.90 -2.34 27.47
C ALA A 206 7.13 -3.63 27.13
N SER A 207 6.10 -3.55 26.26
CA SER A 207 5.30 -4.72 25.89
C SER A 207 6.11 -5.71 25.06
N ALA A 208 6.08 -6.99 25.45
CA ALA A 208 6.82 -8.04 24.77
C ALA A 208 6.40 -8.19 23.29
N VAL A 209 7.31 -8.63 22.42
CA VAL A 209 7.06 -8.79 20.97
C VAL A 209 5.97 -9.83 20.67
N SER A 210 5.73 -10.78 21.57
CA SER A 210 4.60 -11.72 21.52
C SER A 210 3.22 -11.09 21.78
N VAL A 211 3.17 -9.84 22.25
CA VAL A 211 1.94 -9.04 22.31
C VAL A 211 1.77 -8.33 20.97
N GLU A 212 0.94 -8.91 20.11
CA GLU A 212 0.63 -8.39 18.77
C GLU A 212 -0.36 -7.19 18.81
N GLU A 213 -1.07 -6.97 19.92
CA GLU A 213 -1.98 -5.83 20.12
C GLU A 213 -1.77 -5.19 21.52
N PRO A 214 -0.69 -4.42 21.74
CA PRO A 214 -0.33 -3.91 23.06
C PRO A 214 -1.33 -2.89 23.64
N LEU A 215 -1.91 -1.98 22.84
CA LEU A 215 -2.94 -1.05 23.33
C LEU A 215 -4.21 -1.81 23.73
N ALA A 216 -4.70 -2.70 22.87
CA ALA A 216 -5.91 -3.48 23.17
C ALA A 216 -5.72 -4.36 24.42
N THR A 217 -4.55 -4.98 24.57
CA THR A 217 -4.19 -5.83 25.72
C THR A 217 -4.09 -5.01 27.01
N LEU A 218 -3.43 -3.84 26.97
CA LEU A 218 -3.31 -2.96 28.14
C LEU A 218 -4.66 -2.29 28.49
N ALA A 219 -5.50 -1.97 27.50
CA ALA A 219 -6.85 -1.47 27.73
C ALA A 219 -7.72 -2.45 28.53
N LEU A 220 -7.68 -3.75 28.17
CA LEU A 220 -8.43 -4.80 28.85
C LEU A 220 -7.96 -5.09 30.28
N SER A 221 -6.71 -4.75 30.62
CA SER A 221 -6.14 -4.93 31.96
C SER A 221 -6.14 -3.65 32.81
N SER A 222 -6.55 -2.52 32.26
CA SER A 222 -6.60 -1.25 32.98
C SER A 222 -7.79 -1.15 33.93
N LEU A 223 -7.51 -0.80 35.19
CA LEU A 223 -8.51 -0.44 36.20
C LEU A 223 -8.92 1.05 36.12
N ALA A 224 -8.31 1.84 35.23
CA ALA A 224 -8.51 3.28 35.10
C ALA A 224 -9.13 3.61 33.72
N ALA A 225 -10.46 3.53 33.66
CA ALA A 225 -11.27 3.84 32.48
C ALA A 225 -12.38 4.84 32.80
N GLY A 226 -12.57 5.83 31.93
CA GLY A 226 -13.73 6.71 31.93
C GLY A 226 -14.79 6.16 30.98
N VAL A 227 -16.07 6.24 31.32
CA VAL A 227 -17.16 5.84 30.41
C VAL A 227 -17.87 7.08 29.90
N THR A 228 -18.15 7.13 28.59
CA THR A 228 -18.83 8.28 27.98
C THR A 228 -20.33 8.31 28.30
N GLY A 229 -20.83 9.48 28.68
CA GLY A 229 -22.25 9.75 28.86
C GLY A 229 -23.03 9.83 27.54
N ALA A 230 -24.34 10.10 27.63
CA ALA A 230 -25.20 10.30 26.46
C ALA A 230 -24.79 11.49 25.57
N ASP A 231 -24.01 12.43 26.11
CA ASP A 231 -23.42 13.57 25.41
C ASP A 231 -21.95 13.31 25.00
N GLY A 232 -21.53 12.05 24.92
CA GLY A 232 -20.19 11.63 24.50
C GLY A 232 -19.06 12.01 25.46
N ARG A 233 -19.34 12.72 26.56
CA ARG A 233 -18.32 13.20 27.50
C ARG A 233 -17.92 12.15 28.52
N PHE A 234 -16.64 12.12 28.89
CA PHE A 234 -16.11 11.31 29.97
C PHE A 234 -15.32 12.18 30.97
N SER A 235 -15.08 11.62 32.15
CA SER A 235 -14.17 12.18 33.15
C SER A 235 -13.41 11.06 33.84
N LEU A 236 -12.09 11.16 33.86
CA LEU A 236 -11.17 10.35 34.65
C LEU A 236 -10.66 11.18 35.83
N SER A 237 -10.37 10.55 36.97
CA SER A 237 -9.91 11.23 38.18
C SER A 237 -8.76 10.47 38.83
N GLY A 238 -7.75 11.18 39.34
CA GLY A 238 -6.58 10.56 39.95
C GLY A 238 -5.49 10.17 38.93
N VAL A 239 -5.54 10.72 37.72
CA VAL A 239 -4.55 10.44 36.66
C VAL A 239 -3.20 11.08 37.02
N ALA A 240 -2.12 10.32 36.99
CA ALA A 240 -0.79 10.87 37.22
C ALA A 240 -0.33 11.76 36.03
N PRO A 241 0.51 12.78 36.25
CA PRO A 241 1.17 13.47 35.15
C PRO A 241 2.11 12.50 34.41
N GLY A 242 2.08 12.48 33.08
CA GLY A 242 2.83 11.50 32.29
C GLY A 242 2.47 11.47 30.81
N SER A 243 3.03 10.50 30.09
CA SER A 243 2.83 10.30 28.64
C SER A 243 1.87 9.13 28.42
N TYR A 244 0.73 9.36 27.76
CA TYR A 244 -0.34 8.38 27.64
C TYR A 244 -0.88 8.26 26.20
N PHE A 245 -1.06 7.05 25.70
CA PHE A 245 -1.92 6.80 24.54
C PHE A 245 -3.38 6.76 25.00
N VAL A 246 -4.28 7.40 24.24
CA VAL A 246 -5.70 7.49 24.59
C VAL A 246 -6.50 6.52 23.73
N TYR A 247 -6.87 5.38 24.30
CA TYR A 247 -7.55 4.30 23.59
C TYR A 247 -9.04 4.28 23.92
N VAL A 248 -9.88 4.36 22.89
CA VAL A 248 -11.33 4.24 23.00
C VAL A 248 -11.77 2.83 22.61
N ALA A 249 -12.52 2.16 23.48
CA ALA A 249 -13.24 0.92 23.20
C ALA A 249 -14.77 1.22 23.18
N PRO A 250 -15.38 1.42 22.00
CA PRO A 250 -16.78 1.77 21.85
C PRO A 250 -17.70 0.54 21.73
N GLN A 251 -18.99 0.79 21.51
CA GLN A 251 -19.98 -0.23 21.12
C GLN A 251 -19.82 -0.63 19.62
N PRO A 252 -20.28 -1.82 19.19
CA PRO A 252 -19.89 -2.41 17.89
C PRO A 252 -20.23 -1.66 16.60
N GLN A 253 -21.04 -0.60 16.63
CA GLN A 253 -21.23 0.29 15.47
C GLN A 253 -20.03 1.24 15.20
N TRP A 254 -19.02 1.23 16.07
CA TRP A 254 -17.75 1.96 15.92
C TRP A 254 -16.56 1.02 16.17
N LEU A 255 -15.41 1.34 15.58
CA LEU A 255 -14.18 0.56 15.75
C LEU A 255 -13.29 1.13 16.88
N PRO A 256 -12.61 0.29 17.69
CA PRO A 256 -11.68 0.73 18.71
C PRO A 256 -10.46 1.51 18.16
N GLY A 257 -9.98 2.48 18.94
CA GLY A 257 -8.88 3.36 18.56
C GLY A 257 -9.11 4.81 18.99
N GLY A 258 -9.17 5.70 18.01
CA GLY A 258 -9.41 7.14 18.16
C GLY A 258 -8.24 8.01 17.74
N SER A 259 -8.51 9.28 17.43
CA SER A 259 -7.52 10.29 16.96
C SER A 259 -6.30 10.46 17.88
N LEU A 260 -6.44 10.17 19.17
CA LEU A 260 -5.38 10.27 20.19
C LEU A 260 -4.78 8.89 20.59
N SER A 261 -5.11 7.82 19.87
CA SER A 261 -4.61 6.46 20.17
C SER A 261 -3.23 6.15 19.57
N ARG A 262 -2.81 6.87 18.52
CA ARG A 262 -1.56 6.61 17.77
C ARG A 262 -0.39 7.51 18.16
N ALA A 263 -0.61 8.58 18.92
CA ALA A 263 0.44 9.47 19.40
C ALA A 263 0.29 9.71 20.91
N ALA A 264 1.40 9.70 21.66
CA ALA A 264 1.37 9.80 23.11
C ALA A 264 1.08 11.25 23.56
N THR A 265 -0.05 11.42 24.24
CA THR A 265 -0.53 12.69 24.77
C THR A 265 0.12 12.96 26.14
N GLN A 266 0.60 14.19 26.35
CA GLN A 266 1.13 14.61 27.65
C GLN A 266 0.00 15.04 28.57
N ILE A 267 -0.09 14.43 29.75
CA ILE A 267 -1.00 14.81 30.84
C ILE A 267 -0.19 15.62 31.86
N ALA A 268 -0.61 16.86 32.09
CA ALA A 268 0.04 17.79 33.03
C ALA A 268 -0.52 17.66 34.46
N VAL A 269 0.14 18.33 35.42
CA VAL A 269 -0.34 18.44 36.80
C VAL A 269 -1.62 19.30 36.84
N GLY A 270 -2.74 18.68 37.25
CA GLY A 270 -4.03 19.37 37.44
C GLY A 270 -5.13 18.89 36.49
N PRO A 271 -6.16 19.71 36.22
CA PRO A 271 -7.16 19.42 35.21
C PRO A 271 -6.56 19.46 33.80
N ASN A 272 -6.86 18.46 32.99
CA ASN A 272 -6.55 18.40 31.57
C ASN A 272 -7.86 18.15 30.80
N ASP A 273 -8.03 18.77 29.64
CA ASP A 273 -9.14 18.46 28.73
C ASP A 273 -8.57 18.01 27.38
N LEU A 274 -8.99 16.83 26.94
CA LEU A 274 -8.57 16.22 25.67
C LEU A 274 -9.45 16.65 24.50
N GLY A 275 -10.61 17.25 24.77
CA GLY A 275 -11.53 17.71 23.73
C GLY A 275 -12.01 16.59 22.81
N ASP A 276 -12.06 16.90 21.50
CA ASP A 276 -12.48 16.06 20.37
C ASP A 276 -11.66 14.78 20.12
N ILE A 277 -12.00 13.67 20.78
CA ILE A 277 -11.54 12.33 20.40
C ILE A 277 -12.46 11.78 19.30
N MET A 278 -11.93 11.69 18.09
CA MET A 278 -12.66 11.23 16.89
C MET A 278 -12.42 9.74 16.67
N ILE A 279 -13.48 8.94 16.47
CA ILE A 279 -13.38 7.49 16.20
C ILE A 279 -14.00 7.09 14.86
N SER A 280 -13.56 5.95 14.31
CA SER A 280 -14.14 5.37 13.09
C SER A 280 -15.50 4.73 13.37
N GLN A 281 -16.46 4.94 12.47
CA GLN A 281 -17.67 4.12 12.39
C GLN A 281 -17.34 2.76 11.75
N GLN A 282 -18.26 1.80 11.87
CA GLN A 282 -18.22 0.52 11.16
C GLN A 282 -19.51 0.38 10.32
N PRO A 283 -19.42 0.09 9.01
CA PRO A 283 -20.59 -0.28 8.20
C PRO A 283 -21.30 -1.51 8.75
N SER A 284 -22.63 -1.52 8.68
CA SER A 284 -23.46 -2.58 9.29
C SER A 284 -23.27 -3.95 8.65
N SER A 285 -23.91 -4.99 9.21
CA SER A 285 -23.97 -6.32 8.58
C SER A 285 -24.52 -6.26 7.14
N GLU A 286 -25.51 -5.39 6.91
CA GLU A 286 -26.27 -5.24 5.66
C GLU A 286 -25.58 -4.34 4.62
N ALA A 287 -24.45 -3.71 4.96
CA ALA A 287 -23.71 -2.86 4.04
C ALA A 287 -23.09 -3.70 2.90
N VAL A 288 -23.44 -3.36 1.66
CA VAL A 288 -22.95 -4.03 0.44
C VAL A 288 -21.88 -3.20 -0.27
N TYR A 289 -21.03 -3.90 -1.03
CA TYR A 289 -20.00 -3.29 -1.85
C TYR A 289 -20.60 -2.53 -3.06
N LYS A 290 -19.88 -1.50 -3.53
CA LYS A 290 -20.28 -0.60 -4.62
C LYS A 290 -19.26 -0.42 -5.75
N GLY A 291 -18.01 -0.86 -5.58
CA GLY A 291 -16.92 -0.70 -6.55
C GLY A 291 -16.32 0.71 -6.54
N SER A 292 -14.99 0.81 -6.72
CA SER A 292 -14.25 2.07 -6.63
C SER A 292 -14.73 3.12 -7.63
N SER A 293 -15.28 2.75 -8.79
CA SER A 293 -15.91 3.69 -9.72
C SER A 293 -16.98 4.54 -9.04
N TYR A 294 -17.76 3.93 -8.13
CA TYR A 294 -18.81 4.64 -7.40
C TYR A 294 -18.21 5.61 -6.37
N CYS A 295 -17.14 5.21 -5.67
CA CYS A 295 -16.39 6.08 -4.77
C CYS A 295 -15.79 7.30 -5.51
N LEU A 296 -15.23 7.06 -6.69
CA LEU A 296 -14.58 8.06 -7.55
C LEU A 296 -15.57 9.05 -8.22
N LEU A 297 -16.89 8.82 -8.12
CA LEU A 297 -17.90 9.84 -8.43
C LEU A 297 -17.88 11.01 -7.43
N CYS A 298 -17.31 10.80 -6.23
CA CYS A 298 -17.20 11.80 -5.17
C CYS A 298 -15.73 12.11 -4.80
N HIS A 299 -14.86 11.11 -4.82
CA HIS A 299 -13.45 11.16 -4.39
C HIS A 299 -12.48 11.30 -5.57
N ARG A 300 -12.65 12.38 -6.34
CA ARG A 300 -11.78 12.75 -7.46
C ARG A 300 -11.28 14.19 -7.30
N GLU A 301 -10.37 14.61 -8.17
CA GLU A 301 -10.04 16.02 -8.38
C GLU A 301 -11.32 16.86 -8.55
N ASN A 302 -11.43 17.97 -7.80
CA ASN A 302 -12.61 18.82 -7.75
C ASN A 302 -13.92 18.07 -7.40
N GLY A 303 -13.81 17.01 -6.60
CA GLY A 303 -14.91 16.24 -6.02
C GLY A 303 -15.54 16.88 -4.77
N VAL A 304 -16.39 16.11 -4.09
CA VAL A 304 -17.05 16.54 -2.83
C VAL A 304 -16.39 15.99 -1.57
N GLY A 305 -15.41 15.10 -1.72
CA GLY A 305 -14.54 14.61 -0.64
C GLY A 305 -13.07 14.75 -1.05
N PRO A 306 -12.12 14.30 -0.19
CA PRO A 306 -10.71 14.24 -0.54
C PRO A 306 -10.49 13.46 -1.84
N ASP A 307 -9.62 13.96 -2.71
CA ASP A 307 -9.26 13.28 -3.95
C ASP A 307 -8.52 11.96 -3.64
N ALA A 308 -9.04 10.87 -4.20
CA ALA A 308 -8.41 9.54 -4.17
C ALA A 308 -8.02 9.05 -5.57
N SER A 309 -8.10 9.90 -6.60
CA SER A 309 -7.89 9.54 -8.01
C SER A 309 -6.52 8.91 -8.30
N GLY A 310 -5.48 9.25 -7.52
CA GLY A 310 -4.16 8.64 -7.61
C GLY A 310 -4.12 7.16 -7.24
N TYR A 311 -5.17 6.61 -6.60
CA TYR A 311 -5.42 5.17 -6.47
C TYR A 311 -5.21 4.43 -7.80
N LYS A 312 -5.71 5.01 -8.91
CA LYS A 312 -5.66 4.41 -10.27
C LYS A 312 -4.25 4.17 -10.79
N ARG A 313 -3.26 4.89 -10.26
CA ARG A 313 -1.83 4.75 -10.60
C ARG A 313 -1.13 3.68 -9.75
N THR A 314 -1.74 3.21 -8.66
CA THR A 314 -1.09 2.29 -7.71
C THR A 314 -1.04 0.87 -8.23
N LEU A 315 -0.11 0.07 -7.72
CA LEU A 315 -0.05 -1.35 -8.06
C LEU A 315 -1.32 -2.11 -7.61
N HIS A 316 -2.06 -1.65 -6.59
CA HIS A 316 -3.35 -2.24 -6.22
C HIS A 316 -4.35 -2.19 -7.39
N ALA A 317 -4.53 -1.03 -8.02
CA ALA A 317 -5.38 -0.89 -9.21
C ALA A 317 -4.82 -1.60 -10.46
N MET A 318 -3.49 -1.65 -10.60
CA MET A 318 -2.82 -2.06 -11.85
C MET A 318 -2.44 -3.54 -11.93
N THR A 319 -2.54 -4.30 -10.83
CA THR A 319 -2.05 -5.69 -10.70
C THR A 319 -2.62 -6.65 -11.75
N TYR A 320 -3.87 -6.47 -12.17
CA TYR A 320 -4.56 -7.33 -13.14
C TYR A 320 -5.11 -6.55 -14.32
N ARG A 321 -5.00 -7.12 -15.51
CA ARG A 321 -5.60 -6.58 -16.73
C ARG A 321 -5.84 -7.65 -17.79
N VAL A 322 -6.83 -7.42 -18.65
CA VAL A 322 -6.94 -8.14 -19.93
C VAL A 322 -5.72 -7.73 -20.78
N PRO A 323 -5.00 -8.65 -21.46
CA PRO A 323 -3.72 -8.35 -22.11
C PRO A 323 -3.76 -7.14 -23.05
N GLY A 324 -2.98 -6.08 -22.74
CA GLY A 324 -2.92 -4.85 -23.54
C GLY A 324 -4.13 -3.91 -23.41
N VAL A 325 -5.05 -4.13 -22.46
CA VAL A 325 -6.27 -3.33 -22.25
C VAL A 325 -6.28 -2.77 -20.83
N TYR A 326 -6.56 -1.47 -20.69
CA TYR A 326 -6.70 -0.77 -19.41
C TYR A 326 -8.10 -0.17 -19.28
N THR A 327 -8.64 -0.13 -18.06
CA THR A 327 -9.96 0.45 -17.78
C THR A 327 -9.87 1.92 -17.32
N ALA A 328 -11.00 2.62 -17.17
CA ALA A 328 -10.98 3.98 -16.63
C ALA A 328 -10.59 4.06 -15.13
N ASN A 329 -10.48 2.92 -14.42
CA ASN A 329 -9.92 2.84 -13.06
C ASN A 329 -8.43 2.49 -13.03
N GLN A 330 -7.77 2.41 -14.20
CA GLN A 330 -6.36 2.05 -14.34
C GLN A 330 -5.60 3.14 -15.10
N ASP A 331 -4.64 3.77 -14.44
CA ASP A 331 -3.76 4.78 -15.04
C ASP A 331 -2.35 4.21 -15.26
N PRO A 332 -2.03 3.76 -16.49
CA PRO A 332 -0.72 3.20 -16.82
C PRO A 332 0.39 4.25 -17.00
N SER A 333 0.14 5.54 -16.76
CA SER A 333 1.14 6.60 -17.00
C SER A 333 2.46 6.46 -16.20
N PRO A 334 2.51 5.93 -14.96
CA PRO A 334 3.78 5.68 -14.26
C PRO A 334 4.60 4.53 -14.83
N TYR A 335 4.01 3.73 -15.74
CA TYR A 335 4.53 2.41 -16.14
C TYR A 335 4.86 2.39 -17.65
N PRO A 336 5.91 3.09 -18.10
CA PRO A 336 6.29 3.12 -19.52
C PRO A 336 6.84 1.77 -20.01
N GLY A 337 7.27 0.90 -19.09
CA GLY A 337 7.78 -0.44 -19.39
C GLY A 337 6.73 -1.56 -19.38
N ARG A 338 5.44 -1.25 -19.24
CA ARG A 338 4.36 -2.25 -19.09
C ARG A 338 4.19 -3.17 -20.30
N ASP A 339 3.65 -4.37 -20.05
CA ASP A 339 3.30 -5.41 -21.02
C ASP A 339 4.46 -5.89 -21.93
N ARG A 340 5.71 -5.74 -21.46
CA ARG A 340 6.93 -6.19 -22.16
C ARG A 340 6.85 -7.63 -22.67
N ALA A 341 6.23 -8.54 -21.92
CA ALA A 341 6.18 -9.95 -22.31
C ALA A 341 5.23 -10.21 -23.49
N LEU A 342 4.26 -9.33 -23.76
CA LEU A 342 3.27 -9.51 -24.83
C LEU A 342 3.88 -9.42 -26.24
N VAL A 343 5.11 -8.90 -26.38
CA VAL A 343 5.83 -8.83 -27.66
C VAL A 343 6.28 -10.21 -28.19
N TYR A 344 6.40 -11.21 -27.32
CA TYR A 344 6.84 -12.57 -27.65
C TYR A 344 5.72 -13.48 -28.17
N PHE A 345 4.45 -13.05 -28.12
CA PHE A 345 3.31 -13.88 -28.51
C PHE A 345 2.98 -13.85 -30.03
N PRO A 346 3.08 -12.72 -30.75
CA PRO A 346 2.76 -12.70 -32.19
C PRO A 346 3.78 -13.46 -33.05
N ASP A 347 3.28 -14.18 -34.05
CA ASP A 347 4.05 -14.76 -35.15
C ASP A 347 4.91 -13.66 -35.85
N GLY A 348 6.16 -13.99 -36.18
CA GLY A 348 7.06 -13.09 -36.91
C GLY A 348 7.57 -11.89 -36.10
N ASN A 349 7.45 -11.92 -34.77
CA ASN A 349 8.03 -10.89 -33.91
C ASN A 349 9.58 -10.92 -33.93
N ALA A 350 10.23 -9.86 -33.44
CA ALA A 350 11.69 -9.72 -33.52
C ALA A 350 12.51 -10.73 -32.67
N SER A 351 11.85 -11.51 -31.80
CA SER A 351 12.43 -12.60 -31.01
C SER A 351 11.93 -13.99 -31.41
N ASP A 352 11.19 -14.11 -32.53
CA ASP A 352 10.64 -15.36 -33.04
C ASP A 352 11.72 -16.44 -33.18
N ASN A 353 11.47 -17.59 -32.52
CA ASN A 353 12.32 -18.77 -32.52
C ASN A 353 11.54 -20.06 -32.89
N THR A 354 10.29 -19.93 -33.37
CA THR A 354 9.44 -21.02 -33.86
C THR A 354 9.48 -21.06 -35.39
N GLY A 355 9.31 -19.90 -36.02
CA GLY A 355 9.55 -19.69 -37.44
C GLY A 355 8.36 -19.04 -38.16
N ALA A 356 8.52 -17.76 -38.50
CA ALA A 356 7.52 -16.91 -39.14
C ALA A 356 6.58 -17.61 -40.15
N GLY A 357 5.29 -17.54 -39.89
CA GLY A 357 4.21 -18.18 -40.64
C GLY A 357 3.69 -19.49 -40.04
N ASP A 358 4.10 -19.87 -38.82
CA ASP A 358 3.63 -21.09 -38.12
C ASP A 358 2.51 -20.83 -37.09
N GLY A 359 2.16 -19.57 -36.82
CA GLY A 359 1.13 -19.17 -35.88
C GLY A 359 1.59 -18.99 -34.43
N TYR A 360 2.89 -19.09 -34.15
CA TYR A 360 3.50 -18.92 -32.83
C TYR A 360 4.59 -17.85 -32.86
N GLY A 361 4.78 -17.15 -31.73
CA GLY A 361 5.79 -16.11 -31.58
C GLY A 361 7.02 -16.52 -30.76
N TYR A 362 6.91 -17.54 -29.89
CA TYR A 362 8.04 -17.97 -29.07
C TYR A 362 7.86 -19.37 -28.46
N LEU A 363 8.93 -20.15 -28.44
CA LEU A 363 9.06 -21.44 -27.76
C LEU A 363 9.84 -21.29 -26.45
N LEU A 364 9.15 -21.56 -25.35
CA LEU A 364 9.68 -21.62 -24.00
C LEU A 364 10.19 -23.03 -23.68
N THR A 365 11.47 -23.26 -23.93
CA THR A 365 12.15 -24.49 -23.51
C THR A 365 12.46 -24.50 -22.01
N ASN A 366 12.56 -25.68 -21.42
CA ASN A 366 12.96 -25.91 -20.02
C ASN A 366 11.97 -25.42 -18.94
N ILE A 367 10.71 -25.14 -19.29
CA ILE A 367 9.65 -24.83 -18.32
C ILE A 367 9.36 -26.04 -17.39
N SER A 368 9.37 -27.25 -17.96
CA SER A 368 9.24 -28.51 -17.25
C SER A 368 10.24 -29.53 -17.79
N THR A 369 10.45 -30.65 -17.08
CA THR A 369 11.15 -31.81 -17.64
C THR A 369 10.30 -32.54 -18.68
N ALA A 370 8.97 -32.45 -18.60
CA ALA A 370 8.03 -33.20 -19.44
C ALA A 370 7.54 -32.42 -20.68
N TYR A 371 7.34 -31.11 -20.55
CA TYR A 371 6.79 -30.26 -21.61
C TYR A 371 7.58 -28.96 -21.79
N ASP A 372 7.45 -28.35 -22.97
CA ASP A 372 7.79 -26.97 -23.31
C ASP A 372 6.47 -26.20 -23.56
N VAL A 373 6.52 -24.86 -23.67
CA VAL A 373 5.33 -24.03 -23.93
C VAL A 373 5.56 -23.16 -25.16
N LEU A 374 4.61 -23.16 -26.09
CA LEU A 374 4.54 -22.24 -27.23
C LEU A 374 3.64 -21.05 -26.87
N LEU A 375 4.07 -19.85 -27.21
CA LEU A 375 3.29 -18.61 -27.13
C LEU A 375 2.76 -18.25 -28.52
N GLY A 376 1.51 -17.79 -28.60
CA GLY A 376 0.89 -17.39 -29.87
C GLY A 376 -0.14 -16.26 -29.68
N ARG A 377 -0.50 -15.60 -30.77
CA ARG A 377 -1.60 -14.62 -30.82
C ARG A 377 -2.44 -14.86 -32.06
N GLU A 378 -3.75 -14.72 -31.94
CA GLU A 378 -4.67 -14.84 -33.09
C GLU A 378 -4.43 -13.74 -34.13
N ASP A 379 -4.62 -14.08 -35.40
CA ASP A 379 -4.46 -13.19 -36.55
C ASP A 379 -5.25 -11.87 -36.41
N GLY A 380 -4.76 -10.82 -37.07
CA GLY A 380 -5.37 -9.48 -37.00
C GLY A 380 -5.23 -8.80 -35.62
N GLY A 381 -4.47 -9.40 -34.70
CA GLY A 381 -4.29 -8.87 -33.34
C GLY A 381 -5.36 -9.36 -32.35
N GLY A 382 -5.91 -10.55 -32.56
CA GLY A 382 -6.83 -11.19 -31.62
C GLY A 382 -6.15 -11.66 -30.31
N ARG A 383 -6.72 -12.67 -29.66
CA ARG A 383 -6.35 -13.06 -28.30
C ARG A 383 -4.96 -13.69 -28.23
N TYR A 384 -4.32 -13.48 -27.10
CA TYR A 384 -3.06 -14.13 -26.70
C TYR A 384 -3.35 -15.53 -26.17
N PHE A 385 -2.50 -16.50 -26.47
CA PHE A 385 -2.64 -17.88 -25.99
C PHE A 385 -1.31 -18.57 -25.74
N ALA A 386 -1.36 -19.62 -24.93
CA ALA A 386 -0.29 -20.60 -24.74
C ALA A 386 -0.74 -21.99 -25.19
N VAL A 387 0.18 -22.79 -25.73
CA VAL A 387 -0.01 -24.19 -26.11
C VAL A 387 1.13 -25.02 -25.55
N PHE A 388 0.83 -26.15 -24.93
CA PHE A 388 1.84 -27.05 -24.37
C PHE A 388 2.37 -27.96 -25.47
N ARG A 389 3.66 -28.30 -25.41
CA ARG A 389 4.33 -29.16 -26.39
C ARG A 389 5.16 -30.23 -25.67
N THR A 390 5.12 -31.47 -26.12
CA THR A 390 6.05 -32.50 -25.64
C THR A 390 7.46 -32.24 -26.16
N LYS A 391 8.47 -32.82 -25.48
CA LYS A 391 9.89 -32.61 -25.81
C LYS A 391 10.32 -33.11 -27.19
N ASP A 392 9.53 -33.97 -27.83
CA ASP A 392 9.75 -34.47 -29.19
C ASP A 392 9.23 -33.52 -30.29
N GLY A 393 8.45 -32.49 -29.93
CA GLY A 393 7.86 -31.53 -30.86
C GLY A 393 6.33 -31.60 -30.98
N THR A 394 5.68 -32.63 -30.44
CA THR A 394 4.22 -32.83 -30.62
C THR A 394 3.40 -31.83 -29.81
N ILE A 395 2.36 -31.25 -30.43
CA ILE A 395 1.40 -30.37 -29.73
C ILE A 395 0.60 -31.20 -28.73
N ALA A 396 0.56 -30.72 -27.48
CA ALA A 396 0.14 -31.47 -26.30
C ALA A 396 -1.05 -30.84 -25.55
N SER A 397 -1.56 -29.70 -26.02
CA SER A 397 -2.82 -29.11 -25.55
C SER A 397 -3.55 -28.39 -26.70
N GLU A 398 -4.79 -28.01 -26.44
CA GLU A 398 -5.43 -26.90 -27.14
C GLU A 398 -4.85 -25.54 -26.74
N ARG A 399 -5.43 -24.45 -27.25
CA ARG A 399 -5.06 -23.07 -26.90
C ARG A 399 -5.65 -22.67 -25.55
N TYR A 400 -4.80 -22.52 -24.54
CA TYR A 400 -5.16 -21.82 -23.30
C TYR A 400 -5.02 -20.32 -23.54
N TYR A 401 -6.13 -19.61 -23.67
CA TYR A 401 -6.10 -18.16 -23.88
C TYR A 401 -5.71 -17.43 -22.59
N VAL A 402 -4.93 -16.36 -22.74
CA VAL A 402 -4.60 -15.47 -21.62
C VAL A 402 -5.77 -14.52 -21.41
N GLU A 403 -6.58 -14.80 -20.40
CA GLU A 403 -7.70 -13.97 -19.98
C GLU A 403 -7.20 -12.74 -19.20
N ILE A 404 -6.18 -12.93 -18.36
CA ILE A 404 -5.64 -11.91 -17.46
C ILE A 404 -4.10 -12.00 -17.43
N THR A 405 -3.41 -10.86 -17.48
CA THR A 405 -2.00 -10.75 -17.04
C THR A 405 -1.94 -10.28 -15.59
N PHE A 406 -1.10 -10.92 -14.80
CA PHE A 406 -0.84 -10.63 -13.39
C PHE A 406 0.56 -10.03 -13.25
N GLY A 407 0.64 -8.75 -12.86
CA GLY A 407 1.84 -7.95 -12.97
C GLY A 407 2.20 -7.64 -14.43
N GLY A 408 3.42 -7.12 -14.64
CA GLY A 408 3.93 -6.75 -15.96
C GLY A 408 3.97 -5.25 -16.19
N GLU A 409 4.26 -4.47 -15.16
CA GLU A 409 4.29 -2.99 -15.17
C GLU A 409 5.65 -2.45 -15.66
N GLY A 410 6.57 -3.34 -16.06
CA GLY A 410 7.93 -3.02 -16.49
C GLY A 410 8.97 -3.02 -15.37
N ILE A 411 8.65 -3.61 -14.21
CA ILE A 411 9.41 -3.45 -12.96
C ILE A 411 9.94 -4.79 -12.43
N TRP A 412 9.07 -5.81 -12.34
CA TRP A 412 9.41 -7.05 -11.63
C TRP A 412 9.15 -8.29 -12.49
N LYS A 413 7.87 -8.57 -12.79
CA LYS A 413 7.47 -9.82 -13.44
C LYS A 413 6.06 -9.76 -14.00
N GLN A 414 5.82 -10.51 -15.07
CA GLN A 414 4.50 -10.76 -15.64
C GLN A 414 4.16 -12.25 -15.57
N ARG A 415 2.94 -12.57 -15.14
CA ARG A 415 2.34 -13.92 -15.17
C ARG A 415 1.03 -13.87 -15.96
N PHE A 416 0.52 -15.05 -16.33
CA PHE A 416 -0.56 -15.19 -17.30
C PHE A 416 -1.60 -16.18 -16.76
N ILE A 417 -2.88 -15.81 -16.82
CA ILE A 417 -3.98 -16.59 -16.26
C ILE A 417 -4.91 -17.03 -17.39
N THR A 418 -5.26 -18.31 -17.41
CA THR A 418 -6.27 -18.93 -18.29
C THR A 418 -7.45 -19.40 -17.45
N ARG A 419 -8.65 -19.47 -18.05
CA ARG A 419 -9.85 -20.09 -17.46
C ARG A 419 -10.02 -21.52 -18.01
N ILE A 420 -10.38 -22.48 -17.15
CA ILE A 420 -10.42 -23.91 -17.48
C ILE A 420 -11.59 -24.63 -16.74
N ALA A 421 -12.33 -25.48 -17.46
CA ALA A 421 -13.19 -26.52 -16.88
C ALA A 421 -12.88 -27.89 -17.52
N ASP A 422 -12.89 -28.95 -16.71
CA ASP A 422 -12.78 -30.37 -17.15
C ASP A 422 -11.63 -30.71 -18.12
N GLY A 423 -10.56 -29.92 -18.12
CA GLY A 423 -9.38 -30.08 -18.98
C GLY A 423 -9.23 -29.03 -20.09
N HIS A 424 -10.26 -28.22 -20.33
CA HIS A 424 -10.40 -27.38 -21.52
C HIS A 424 -10.61 -25.90 -21.18
N HIS A 425 -10.20 -25.01 -22.08
CA HIS A 425 -10.59 -23.60 -22.08
C HIS A 425 -12.10 -23.47 -22.31
N VAL A 426 -12.72 -22.52 -21.61
CA VAL A 426 -14.18 -22.32 -21.62
C VAL A 426 -14.55 -20.84 -21.67
N ALA A 427 -15.83 -20.57 -21.99
CA ALA A 427 -16.39 -19.23 -22.03
C ALA A 427 -16.30 -18.52 -20.67
N ALA A 428 -16.46 -17.20 -20.65
CA ALA A 428 -16.69 -16.45 -19.41
C ALA A 428 -17.86 -17.09 -18.63
N GLY A 429 -17.79 -17.02 -17.30
CA GLY A 429 -18.78 -17.66 -16.43
C GLY A 429 -18.69 -19.17 -16.25
N GLN A 430 -17.59 -19.82 -16.67
CA GLN A 430 -17.43 -21.27 -16.57
C GLN A 430 -16.04 -21.66 -16.08
N GLY A 431 -15.93 -22.66 -15.20
CA GLY A 431 -14.62 -23.18 -14.79
C GLY A 431 -13.83 -22.29 -13.83
N SER A 432 -12.71 -22.81 -13.33
CA SER A 432 -11.78 -22.07 -12.48
C SER A 432 -10.70 -21.38 -13.31
N TYR A 433 -10.12 -20.31 -12.79
CA TYR A 433 -8.96 -19.66 -13.37
C TYR A 433 -7.68 -20.29 -12.84
N TYR A 434 -6.61 -20.28 -13.64
CA TYR A 434 -5.33 -20.93 -13.33
C TYR A 434 -4.17 -20.11 -13.88
N ILE A 435 -3.12 -19.92 -13.07
CA ILE A 435 -1.88 -19.32 -13.53
C ILE A 435 -1.12 -20.35 -14.38
N LEU A 436 -0.82 -19.99 -15.63
CA LEU A 436 0.00 -20.77 -16.56
C LEU A 436 1.41 -21.02 -15.96
N PRO A 437 2.13 -22.09 -16.35
CA PRO A 437 3.36 -22.53 -15.69
C PRO A 437 4.60 -21.65 -15.97
N ILE A 438 4.39 -20.40 -16.37
CA ILE A 438 5.37 -19.50 -16.95
C ILE A 438 5.31 -18.12 -16.27
N GLN A 439 6.48 -17.52 -16.08
CA GLN A 439 6.66 -16.14 -15.63
C GLN A 439 7.69 -15.47 -16.54
N PHE A 440 7.45 -14.20 -16.90
CA PHE A 440 8.46 -13.32 -17.46
C PHE A 440 9.04 -12.46 -16.33
N ASP A 441 10.36 -12.36 -16.21
CA ASP A 441 11.08 -11.46 -15.31
C ASP A 441 11.42 -10.17 -16.08
N GLU A 442 10.94 -9.03 -15.58
CA GLU A 442 11.12 -7.72 -16.21
C GLU A 442 12.40 -7.00 -15.75
N SER A 443 12.96 -7.43 -14.61
CA SER A 443 14.13 -6.82 -13.97
C SER A 443 15.46 -7.24 -14.62
N ILE A 444 15.50 -8.43 -15.23
CA ILE A 444 16.67 -8.98 -15.94
C ILE A 444 17.18 -8.05 -17.07
N GLN A 445 16.37 -7.10 -17.56
CA GLN A 445 16.80 -6.19 -18.63
C GLN A 445 17.72 -5.04 -18.20
N GLU A 446 17.90 -4.75 -16.90
CA GLU A 446 18.76 -3.63 -16.46
C GLU A 446 20.24 -3.81 -16.80
N ASN A 447 20.69 -5.01 -17.22
CA ASN A 447 22.08 -5.22 -17.64
C ASN A 447 22.28 -6.21 -18.82
N LEU A 448 21.40 -6.15 -19.84
CA LEU A 448 21.50 -6.97 -21.06
C LEU A 448 22.85 -6.88 -21.78
N ALA A 449 23.58 -5.77 -21.61
CA ALA A 449 24.90 -5.58 -22.21
C ALA A 449 26.00 -6.49 -21.64
N VAL A 450 25.79 -7.08 -20.45
CA VAL A 450 26.80 -7.84 -19.71
C VAL A 450 26.47 -9.34 -19.61
N ASN A 451 25.18 -9.72 -19.59
CA ASN A 451 24.78 -11.13 -19.54
C ASN A 451 23.41 -11.38 -20.22
N PRO A 452 23.35 -12.07 -21.38
CA PRO A 452 22.09 -12.37 -22.07
C PRO A 452 21.35 -13.54 -21.42
N VAL A 453 20.71 -13.27 -20.28
CA VAL A 453 19.86 -14.24 -19.57
C VAL A 453 18.47 -14.26 -20.21
N ASN A 454 17.90 -15.45 -20.39
CA ASN A 454 16.51 -15.60 -20.83
C ASN A 454 15.56 -15.06 -19.73
N PRO A 455 14.72 -14.04 -19.98
CA PRO A 455 13.81 -13.48 -18.98
C PRO A 455 12.64 -14.43 -18.64
N TRP A 456 12.43 -15.50 -19.41
CA TRP A 456 11.36 -16.46 -19.16
C TRP A 456 11.76 -17.56 -18.18
N LEU A 457 10.94 -17.75 -17.15
CA LEU A 457 11.13 -18.68 -16.05
C LEU A 457 9.92 -19.62 -15.89
N ALA A 458 10.18 -20.82 -15.37
CA ALA A 458 9.14 -21.73 -14.91
C ALA A 458 8.47 -21.18 -13.63
N TYR A 459 7.14 -21.21 -13.56
CA TYR A 459 6.38 -20.83 -12.39
C TYR A 459 5.42 -21.96 -11.99
N ASN A 460 5.64 -22.58 -10.83
CA ASN A 460 4.81 -23.68 -10.32
C ASN A 460 4.52 -24.79 -11.34
N ALA A 461 5.47 -25.08 -12.25
CA ALA A 461 5.29 -25.99 -13.37
C ALA A 461 4.90 -27.43 -12.99
N GLY A 462 5.18 -27.85 -11.75
CA GLY A 462 4.74 -29.14 -11.18
C GLY A 462 3.26 -29.20 -10.76
N ASN A 463 2.54 -28.07 -10.70
CA ASN A 463 1.08 -28.06 -10.58
C ASN A 463 0.41 -28.50 -11.89
N TRP A 464 1.11 -28.35 -13.01
CA TRP A 464 0.66 -28.73 -14.35
C TRP A 464 1.22 -30.13 -14.72
N PRO A 465 0.42 -31.01 -15.34
CA PRO A 465 0.79 -32.41 -15.56
C PRO A 465 1.78 -32.60 -16.72
N ALA A 466 2.32 -33.81 -16.82
CA ALA A 466 3.43 -34.11 -17.72
C ALA A 466 3.06 -34.11 -19.22
N ALA A 467 1.90 -34.66 -19.59
CA ALA A 467 1.43 -34.81 -20.97
C ALA A 467 -0.08 -35.14 -21.01
N PRO A 468 -0.78 -34.87 -22.14
CA PRO A 468 -2.11 -35.40 -22.40
C PRO A 468 -2.06 -36.92 -22.63
N SER A 469 -3.23 -37.57 -22.68
CA SER A 469 -3.30 -38.96 -23.09
C SER A 469 -3.25 -39.11 -24.60
N GLU A 470 -2.73 -40.26 -25.07
CA GLU A 470 -2.62 -40.64 -26.48
C GLU A 470 -3.98 -40.82 -27.22
N ASN A 471 -5.10 -40.54 -26.56
CA ASN A 471 -6.46 -40.69 -27.09
C ASN A 471 -7.26 -39.37 -27.17
N GLY A 472 -6.59 -38.22 -27.19
CA GLY A 472 -7.21 -36.93 -27.54
C GLY A 472 -7.99 -36.22 -26.41
N GLY A 473 -7.76 -36.62 -25.16
CA GLY A 473 -8.20 -35.88 -23.97
C GLY A 473 -7.05 -35.74 -22.96
N PRO A 474 -6.93 -34.61 -22.24
CA PRO A 474 -5.81 -34.40 -21.33
C PRO A 474 -5.95 -35.29 -20.08
N THR A 475 -4.91 -36.08 -19.78
CA THR A 475 -4.68 -36.61 -18.43
C THR A 475 -4.17 -35.51 -17.50
N GLY A 476 -5.07 -34.56 -17.25
CA GLY A 476 -4.94 -33.52 -16.25
C GLY A 476 -4.87 -32.09 -16.81
N VAL A 477 -5.45 -31.21 -16.03
CA VAL A 477 -5.08 -29.81 -15.81
C VAL A 477 -4.71 -29.69 -14.32
N PRO A 478 -4.23 -28.55 -13.79
CA PRO A 478 -3.98 -28.44 -12.35
C PRO A 478 -5.25 -28.75 -11.55
N THR A 479 -5.09 -29.46 -10.44
CA THR A 479 -6.23 -29.82 -9.57
C THR A 479 -6.96 -28.55 -9.13
N LYS A 480 -8.27 -28.64 -8.88
CA LYS A 480 -9.11 -27.47 -8.56
C LYS A 480 -8.60 -26.69 -7.34
N VAL A 481 -7.92 -27.38 -6.41
CA VAL A 481 -7.21 -26.81 -5.26
C VAL A 481 -5.94 -26.01 -5.59
N LYS A 482 -5.57 -25.91 -6.88
CA LYS A 482 -4.51 -25.04 -7.42
C LYS A 482 -5.03 -24.05 -8.48
N SER A 483 -6.33 -23.78 -8.45
CA SER A 483 -6.95 -22.61 -9.08
C SER A 483 -6.45 -21.29 -8.48
N PHE A 484 -6.49 -20.24 -9.27
CA PHE A 484 -6.33 -18.86 -8.82
C PHE A 484 -7.46 -18.48 -7.84
N ASP A 485 -8.68 -18.97 -8.07
CA ASP A 485 -9.87 -18.71 -7.23
C ASP A 485 -9.64 -19.07 -5.76
N LEU A 486 -9.10 -20.26 -5.48
CA LEU A 486 -8.86 -20.73 -4.10
C LEU A 486 -7.57 -20.17 -3.46
N ASN A 487 -6.55 -19.87 -4.29
CA ASN A 487 -5.19 -19.60 -3.79
C ASN A 487 -4.80 -18.11 -3.88
N CYS A 488 -5.56 -17.27 -4.58
CA CYS A 488 -5.18 -15.87 -4.83
C CYS A 488 -6.32 -14.88 -4.62
N ALA A 489 -7.53 -15.14 -5.14
CA ALA A 489 -8.59 -14.13 -5.29
C ALA A 489 -8.94 -13.34 -4.00
N GLY A 490 -9.00 -13.97 -2.82
CA GLY A 490 -9.35 -13.30 -1.56
C GLY A 490 -8.32 -12.32 -0.98
N CYS A 491 -7.10 -12.27 -1.54
CA CYS A 491 -6.15 -11.18 -1.29
C CYS A 491 -6.04 -10.23 -2.51
N HIS A 492 -6.97 -10.34 -3.47
CA HIS A 492 -6.81 -9.81 -4.82
C HIS A 492 -8.07 -9.18 -5.46
N PHE A 493 -9.28 -9.47 -4.98
CA PHE A 493 -10.55 -8.94 -5.51
C PHE A 493 -11.28 -8.10 -4.45
N THR A 494 -11.88 -6.99 -4.86
CA THR A 494 -12.70 -6.17 -3.97
C THR A 494 -14.00 -6.88 -3.62
N GLY A 495 -14.32 -6.97 -2.34
CA GLY A 495 -15.58 -7.58 -1.87
C GLY A 495 -15.72 -9.06 -2.24
N THR A 496 -14.59 -9.80 -2.24
CA THR A 496 -14.50 -11.18 -2.73
C THR A 496 -15.65 -12.07 -2.24
N LYS A 497 -16.21 -12.85 -3.17
CA LYS A 497 -17.08 -14.02 -2.89
C LYS A 497 -16.41 -15.28 -3.45
N LEU A 498 -16.74 -16.44 -2.92
CA LEU A 498 -16.21 -17.72 -3.38
C LEU A 498 -17.29 -18.80 -3.37
N THR A 499 -17.54 -19.42 -4.53
CA THR A 499 -18.62 -20.39 -4.73
C THR A 499 -18.13 -21.64 -5.48
N VAL A 500 -19.04 -22.58 -5.73
CA VAL A 500 -18.80 -23.82 -6.49
C VAL A 500 -19.82 -23.92 -7.62
N ASP A 501 -19.36 -24.10 -8.86
CA ASP A 501 -20.27 -24.31 -10.00
C ASP A 501 -20.84 -25.75 -10.05
N ALA A 502 -21.79 -26.00 -10.96
CA ALA A 502 -22.45 -27.30 -11.09
C ALA A 502 -21.52 -28.45 -11.52
N GLN A 503 -20.30 -28.14 -11.98
CA GLN A 503 -19.24 -29.07 -12.35
C GLN A 503 -18.20 -29.21 -11.22
N GLY A 504 -18.41 -28.56 -10.08
CA GLY A 504 -17.51 -28.59 -8.93
C GLY A 504 -16.26 -27.75 -9.10
N ASN A 505 -16.26 -26.74 -9.99
CA ASN A 505 -15.16 -25.77 -10.10
C ASN A 505 -15.32 -24.66 -9.06
N PHE A 506 -14.21 -24.20 -8.48
CA PHE A 506 -14.22 -23.05 -7.59
C PHE A 506 -14.33 -21.78 -8.41
N ARG A 507 -15.22 -20.88 -8.00
CA ARG A 507 -15.53 -19.63 -8.69
C ARG A 507 -15.35 -18.49 -7.70
N ALA A 508 -14.27 -17.74 -7.85
CA ALA A 508 -14.17 -16.43 -7.24
C ALA A 508 -15.08 -15.43 -7.98
N ASP A 509 -15.40 -14.35 -7.29
CA ASP A 509 -16.37 -13.32 -7.66
C ASP A 509 -15.99 -12.07 -6.84
N ALA A 510 -16.31 -10.86 -7.31
CA ALA A 510 -15.89 -9.59 -6.73
C ALA A 510 -17.11 -8.68 -6.45
N VAL A 511 -16.93 -7.36 -6.59
CA VAL A 511 -18.03 -6.41 -6.75
C VAL A 511 -18.11 -5.94 -8.20
N ASP A 512 -19.34 -5.86 -8.72
CA ASP A 512 -19.66 -5.31 -10.01
C ASP A 512 -19.36 -3.80 -10.08
N ASP A 513 -18.43 -3.43 -10.96
CA ASP A 513 -17.92 -2.09 -11.22
C ASP A 513 -17.91 -1.80 -12.73
N PRO A 514 -18.51 -0.69 -13.22
CA PRO A 514 -18.60 -0.40 -14.65
C PRO A 514 -17.25 -0.19 -15.35
N ASN A 515 -16.17 0.05 -14.59
CA ASN A 515 -14.79 0.12 -15.04
C ASN A 515 -13.93 -1.00 -14.42
N GLY A 516 -14.56 -2.07 -13.94
CA GLY A 516 -13.91 -3.33 -13.54
C GLY A 516 -13.15 -3.97 -14.71
N VAL A 517 -12.19 -4.83 -14.40
CA VAL A 517 -11.15 -5.27 -15.35
C VAL A 517 -11.72 -6.12 -16.48
N LEU A 518 -12.52 -7.13 -16.13
CA LEU A 518 -13.27 -7.99 -17.03
C LEU A 518 -14.56 -8.48 -16.36
N ASP A 519 -15.45 -9.06 -17.16
CA ASP A 519 -16.49 -10.00 -16.72
C ASP A 519 -15.81 -11.31 -16.30
N TYR A 520 -15.62 -11.52 -14.99
CA TYR A 520 -14.94 -12.68 -14.40
C TYR A 520 -15.96 -13.76 -14.00
N ASP A 521 -17.07 -13.33 -13.39
CA ASP A 521 -18.15 -14.17 -12.88
C ASP A 521 -19.08 -14.72 -13.99
N GLY A 522 -19.29 -13.98 -15.08
CA GLY A 522 -20.10 -14.37 -16.25
C GLY A 522 -21.51 -13.77 -16.34
N ASP A 523 -21.93 -12.86 -15.46
CA ASP A 523 -23.28 -12.29 -15.46
C ASP A 523 -23.53 -11.23 -16.56
N GLY A 524 -22.45 -10.72 -17.17
CA GLY A 524 -22.49 -9.69 -18.21
C GLY A 524 -22.19 -8.26 -17.73
N THR A 525 -21.83 -8.08 -16.46
CA THR A 525 -21.25 -6.84 -15.91
C THR A 525 -19.71 -6.86 -16.03
N ARG A 526 -19.00 -6.25 -15.08
CA ARG A 526 -17.54 -6.16 -15.02
C ARG A 526 -17.12 -6.12 -13.56
N ASP A 527 -16.05 -6.81 -13.21
CA ASP A 527 -15.66 -7.05 -11.83
C ASP A 527 -14.46 -6.22 -11.39
N GLU A 528 -14.50 -5.68 -10.17
CA GLU A 528 -13.32 -5.12 -9.50
C GLU A 528 -12.43 -6.23 -8.91
N ILE A 529 -11.85 -7.04 -9.81
CA ILE A 529 -10.86 -8.09 -9.49
C ILE A 529 -9.46 -7.55 -9.10
N VAL A 530 -9.43 -6.41 -8.40
CA VAL A 530 -8.25 -5.69 -7.91
C VAL A 530 -8.54 -5.14 -6.50
N GLN A 531 -7.53 -4.65 -5.77
CA GLN A 531 -7.72 -4.02 -4.44
C GLN A 531 -8.26 -2.61 -4.56
N GLY A 532 -9.59 -2.48 -4.49
CA GLY A 532 -10.34 -1.24 -4.56
C GLY A 532 -10.47 -0.53 -3.21
N CYS A 533 -11.24 0.57 -3.22
CA CYS A 533 -11.45 1.41 -2.05
C CYS A 533 -12.04 0.64 -0.85
N GLU A 534 -12.96 -0.28 -1.12
CA GLU A 534 -13.79 -0.92 -0.08
C GLU A 534 -13.07 -2.05 0.68
N ASP A 535 -11.97 -2.59 0.16
CA ASP A 535 -11.10 -3.51 0.92
C ASP A 535 -10.38 -2.80 2.08
N CYS A 536 -10.18 -1.48 1.95
CA CYS A 536 -9.57 -0.63 2.97
C CYS A 536 -10.62 0.10 3.83
N HIS A 537 -11.76 0.49 3.24
CA HIS A 537 -12.78 1.33 3.88
C HIS A 537 -14.05 0.59 4.32
N GLY A 538 -14.16 -0.71 4.00
CA GLY A 538 -15.37 -1.50 4.17
C GLY A 538 -16.43 -1.20 3.10
N PRO A 539 -17.56 -1.95 3.10
CA PRO A 539 -18.63 -1.78 2.12
C PRO A 539 -19.25 -0.38 2.18
N GLY A 540 -19.28 0.31 1.03
CA GLY A 540 -19.57 1.74 0.93
C GLY A 540 -21.04 2.09 0.74
N SER A 541 -21.97 1.13 0.60
CA SER A 541 -23.37 1.44 0.30
C SER A 541 -24.02 2.43 1.26
N GLU A 542 -23.80 2.26 2.58
CA GLU A 542 -24.32 3.18 3.60
C GLU A 542 -23.70 4.57 3.49
N HIS A 543 -22.39 4.65 3.20
CA HIS A 543 -21.66 5.90 3.02
C HIS A 543 -22.23 6.76 1.89
N THR A 544 -22.74 6.15 0.81
CA THR A 544 -23.39 6.90 -0.29
C THR A 544 -24.61 7.70 0.17
N GLY A 545 -25.28 7.25 1.24
CA GLY A 545 -26.35 7.96 1.94
C GLY A 545 -25.88 8.86 3.10
N GLN A 546 -24.60 9.25 3.11
CA GLN A 546 -23.88 9.90 4.21
C GLN A 546 -23.72 9.05 5.49
N GLY A 547 -23.97 7.74 5.44
CA GLY A 547 -23.83 6.82 6.57
C GLY A 547 -22.38 6.43 6.93
N PRO A 548 -22.21 5.34 7.72
CA PRO A 548 -20.91 4.82 8.13
C PRO A 548 -19.91 4.56 7.00
N ILE A 549 -18.62 4.77 7.30
CA ILE A 549 -17.48 4.28 6.53
C ILE A 549 -16.26 4.15 7.46
N ILE A 550 -15.35 3.22 7.18
CA ILE A 550 -14.12 3.06 7.97
C ILE A 550 -13.10 4.14 7.61
N GLN A 551 -12.40 4.65 8.62
CA GLN A 551 -11.31 5.61 8.48
C GLN A 551 -10.05 5.08 9.17
N PRO A 552 -9.05 4.56 8.43
CA PRO A 552 -7.83 3.98 8.98
C PRO A 552 -7.11 4.88 9.98
N GLN A 553 -7.10 6.20 9.72
CA GLN A 553 -6.47 7.21 10.57
C GLN A 553 -7.15 7.42 11.93
N LEU A 554 -8.38 6.91 12.13
CA LEU A 554 -9.11 6.95 13.40
C LEU A 554 -9.12 5.61 14.15
N LEU A 555 -8.45 4.58 13.61
CA LEU A 555 -8.25 3.29 14.29
C LEU A 555 -7.02 3.33 15.20
N SER A 556 -6.86 2.33 16.07
CA SER A 556 -5.57 2.09 16.71
C SER A 556 -4.51 1.71 15.66
N ALA A 557 -3.23 1.86 15.97
CA ALA A 557 -2.16 1.45 15.07
C ALA A 557 -2.26 -0.04 14.70
N GLU A 558 -2.78 -0.87 15.61
CA GLU A 558 -2.94 -2.32 15.40
C GLU A 558 -4.04 -2.60 14.37
N ARG A 559 -5.22 -1.99 14.53
CA ARG A 559 -6.35 -2.15 13.61
C ARG A 559 -6.11 -1.46 12.25
N SER A 560 -5.37 -0.34 12.21
CA SER A 560 -4.93 0.26 10.95
C SER A 560 -3.93 -0.64 10.22
N ALA A 561 -2.91 -1.16 10.93
CA ALA A 561 -1.96 -2.11 10.36
C ALA A 561 -2.65 -3.39 9.86
N MET A 562 -3.69 -3.86 10.55
CA MET A 562 -4.47 -5.03 10.12
C MET A 562 -5.25 -4.83 8.82
N ILE A 563 -5.62 -3.60 8.41
CA ILE A 563 -6.22 -3.37 7.09
C ILE A 563 -5.29 -3.89 5.99
N CYS A 564 -4.01 -3.51 6.04
CA CYS A 564 -2.97 -4.05 5.16
C CYS A 564 -2.60 -5.51 5.53
N GLY A 565 -2.64 -5.86 6.82
CA GLY A 565 -2.36 -7.18 7.38
C GLY A 565 -3.31 -8.29 6.95
N GLN A 566 -4.44 -7.98 6.33
CA GLN A 566 -5.29 -8.96 5.64
C GLN A 566 -4.55 -9.59 4.43
N CYS A 567 -3.75 -8.81 3.70
CA CYS A 567 -3.08 -9.25 2.47
C CYS A 567 -1.54 -9.32 2.58
N HIS A 568 -0.91 -8.43 3.35
CA HIS A 568 0.55 -8.37 3.56
C HIS A 568 1.07 -9.33 4.65
N VAL A 569 0.35 -10.43 4.82
CA VAL A 569 0.61 -11.53 5.76
C VAL A 569 0.83 -12.84 4.98
N ARG A 570 1.49 -13.81 5.59
CA ARG A 570 1.63 -15.16 5.02
C ARG A 570 1.12 -16.23 5.98
N GLY A 571 0.28 -17.11 5.45
CA GLY A 571 -0.32 -18.21 6.19
C GLY A 571 -1.30 -19.02 5.33
N GLU A 572 -2.34 -19.54 5.97
CA GLU A 572 -3.42 -20.32 5.37
C GLU A 572 -4.77 -19.81 5.94
N GLY A 573 -5.83 -19.79 5.14
CA GLY A 573 -7.17 -19.44 5.60
C GLY A 573 -7.82 -20.58 6.38
N LYS A 574 -8.67 -20.27 7.35
CA LYS A 574 -9.37 -21.30 8.14
C LYS A 574 -10.61 -21.85 7.44
N GLY A 575 -11.14 -21.14 6.45
CA GLY A 575 -12.21 -21.62 5.58
C GLY A 575 -11.74 -22.70 4.62
N THR A 576 -12.66 -23.59 4.22
CA THR A 576 -12.37 -24.70 3.30
C THR A 576 -13.39 -24.86 2.17
N MET A 577 -12.90 -25.25 1.00
CA MET A 577 -13.69 -25.56 -0.21
C MET A 577 -13.41 -27.00 -0.64
N ALA A 578 -14.44 -27.84 -0.69
CA ALA A 578 -14.33 -29.29 -0.89
C ALA A 578 -13.26 -29.96 -0.01
N GLY A 579 -13.07 -29.46 1.22
CA GLY A 579 -12.08 -29.94 2.18
C GLY A 579 -10.65 -29.41 2.00
N ALA A 580 -10.41 -28.45 1.10
CA ALA A 580 -9.11 -27.78 0.94
C ALA A 580 -9.16 -26.34 1.44
N HIS A 581 -8.13 -25.90 2.17
CA HIS A 581 -8.02 -24.53 2.68
C HIS A 581 -7.75 -23.50 1.57
N THR A 582 -8.19 -22.25 1.78
CA THR A 582 -7.75 -21.11 0.98
C THR A 582 -6.31 -20.69 1.35
N GLU A 583 -5.51 -20.20 0.40
CA GLU A 583 -4.17 -19.64 0.74
C GLU A 583 -4.27 -18.17 1.25
N TYR A 584 -5.45 -17.55 1.18
CA TYR A 584 -5.80 -16.24 1.76
C TYR A 584 -6.74 -16.36 2.98
N PRO A 585 -6.88 -15.34 3.85
CA PRO A 585 -7.74 -15.39 5.03
C PRO A 585 -9.23 -15.62 4.69
N SER A 586 -9.84 -16.59 5.37
CA SER A 586 -11.27 -16.91 5.22
C SER A 586 -11.75 -17.74 6.42
N ARG A 587 -13.06 -17.80 6.65
CA ARG A 587 -13.70 -18.74 7.59
C ARG A 587 -14.89 -19.45 6.93
N GLY A 588 -15.34 -20.55 7.52
CA GLY A 588 -16.53 -21.29 7.04
C GLY A 588 -16.22 -22.45 6.07
N VAL A 589 -17.26 -22.97 5.40
CA VAL A 589 -17.16 -24.17 4.56
C VAL A 589 -18.05 -24.04 3.32
N ASP A 590 -17.48 -24.36 2.16
CA ASP A 590 -18.12 -24.39 0.84
C ASP A 590 -18.94 -23.11 0.56
N ALA A 591 -20.27 -23.21 0.42
CA ALA A 591 -21.14 -22.06 0.14
C ALA A 591 -21.27 -21.05 1.28
N ASN A 592 -20.59 -21.26 2.41
CA ASN A 592 -20.59 -20.39 3.59
C ASN A 592 -19.18 -19.84 3.88
N ILE A 593 -18.35 -19.64 2.85
CA ILE A 593 -17.07 -18.95 2.99
C ILE A 593 -17.30 -17.46 3.25
N GLU A 594 -16.67 -16.96 4.31
CA GLU A 594 -16.69 -15.56 4.71
C GLU A 594 -15.27 -15.00 4.84
N PHE A 595 -15.12 -13.70 4.60
CA PHE A 595 -13.86 -12.97 4.58
C PHE A 595 -13.77 -12.01 5.77
N PRO A 596 -12.55 -11.67 6.26
CA PRO A 596 -12.40 -10.65 7.29
C PRO A 596 -12.93 -9.30 6.79
N ARG A 597 -13.46 -8.48 7.71
CA ARG A 597 -13.84 -7.09 7.42
C ARG A 597 -12.67 -6.17 7.76
N ALA A 598 -12.49 -5.10 6.99
CA ALA A 598 -11.51 -4.06 7.28
C ALA A 598 -11.64 -3.55 8.74
N GLY A 599 -10.51 -3.26 9.39
CA GLY A 599 -10.46 -2.80 10.78
C GLY A 599 -10.66 -3.89 11.85
N ILE A 600 -10.76 -5.18 11.47
CA ILE A 600 -10.69 -6.35 12.38
C ILE A 600 -9.46 -6.29 13.32
N SER A 601 -9.57 -6.85 14.53
CA SER A 601 -8.39 -7.02 15.40
C SER A 601 -7.52 -8.18 14.94
N ARG A 602 -6.23 -8.12 15.26
CA ARG A 602 -5.28 -9.19 14.95
C ARG A 602 -5.64 -10.47 15.71
N ALA A 603 -6.14 -10.37 16.95
CA ALA A 603 -6.64 -11.52 17.71
C ALA A 603 -7.82 -12.22 17.01
N GLU A 604 -8.85 -11.47 16.58
CA GLU A 604 -10.03 -12.00 15.92
C GLU A 604 -9.69 -12.61 14.55
N PHE A 605 -8.81 -11.94 13.79
CA PHE A 605 -8.27 -12.43 12.52
C PHE A 605 -7.53 -13.78 12.68
N LYS A 606 -6.64 -13.90 13.68
CA LYS A 606 -5.91 -15.15 13.98
C LYS A 606 -6.79 -16.22 14.59
N GLU A 607 -7.83 -15.86 15.33
CA GLU A 607 -8.78 -16.83 15.88
C GLU A 607 -9.61 -17.46 14.76
N GLN A 608 -10.21 -16.62 13.90
CA GLN A 608 -11.33 -17.02 13.04
C GLN A 608 -10.97 -17.19 11.56
N PHE A 609 -10.06 -16.38 11.00
CA PHE A 609 -9.86 -16.28 9.54
C PHE A 609 -8.50 -16.78 9.03
N HIS A 610 -7.44 -16.75 9.84
CA HIS A 610 -6.08 -17.02 9.36
C HIS A 610 -5.21 -17.81 10.34
N GLU A 611 -4.39 -18.71 9.81
CA GLU A 611 -3.33 -19.42 10.53
C GLU A 611 -1.97 -18.98 9.96
N ASP A 612 -1.14 -18.29 10.74
CA ASP A 612 0.13 -17.75 10.26
C ASP A 612 1.12 -18.86 9.88
N ARG A 613 1.67 -18.81 8.66
CA ARG A 613 2.75 -19.71 8.20
C ARG A 613 3.86 -18.92 7.48
N PRO A 614 4.56 -18.03 8.21
CA PRO A 614 5.54 -17.15 7.61
C PRO A 614 6.81 -17.92 7.17
N GLY A 615 7.38 -17.51 6.05
CA GLY A 615 8.72 -17.92 5.62
C GLY A 615 9.74 -16.97 6.22
N GLN A 616 10.48 -17.41 7.24
CA GLN A 616 11.38 -16.57 8.04
C GLN A 616 12.81 -17.09 8.02
N TRP A 617 13.76 -16.20 8.35
CA TRP A 617 15.15 -16.57 8.59
C TRP A 617 15.37 -17.08 10.03
N PRO A 618 16.23 -18.09 10.24
CA PRO A 618 16.58 -18.60 11.58
C PRO A 618 17.70 -17.76 12.21
N ASP A 619 17.49 -16.44 12.28
CA ASP A 619 18.47 -15.42 12.70
C ASP A 619 18.24 -14.90 14.14
N GLY A 620 17.16 -15.34 14.79
CA GLY A 620 16.73 -14.90 16.12
C GLY A 620 15.74 -13.73 16.13
N GLN A 621 15.68 -12.93 15.06
CA GLN A 621 14.70 -11.82 14.88
C GLN A 621 13.56 -12.17 13.92
N GLN A 622 13.64 -13.34 13.28
CA GLN A 622 12.61 -13.95 12.44
C GLN A 622 12.27 -13.11 11.20
N HIS A 623 13.28 -12.43 10.63
CA HIS A 623 13.15 -11.61 9.43
C HIS A 623 12.44 -12.33 8.28
N ALA A 624 11.58 -11.62 7.56
CA ALA A 624 10.91 -12.12 6.38
C ALA A 624 11.91 -12.65 5.32
N LYS A 625 11.62 -13.84 4.79
CA LYS A 625 12.35 -14.52 3.69
C LYS A 625 11.50 -14.68 2.42
N SER A 626 10.18 -14.73 2.56
CA SER A 626 9.21 -14.94 1.48
C SER A 626 8.32 -13.71 1.24
N HIS A 627 7.66 -13.68 0.08
CA HIS A 627 6.73 -12.63 -0.35
C HIS A 627 5.54 -12.37 0.60
N HIS A 628 5.06 -11.12 0.57
CA HIS A 628 3.95 -10.53 1.34
C HIS A 628 4.01 -10.83 2.85
N GLN A 629 5.04 -10.27 3.51
CA GLN A 629 5.27 -10.43 4.95
C GLN A 629 5.64 -9.11 5.64
N GLN A 630 5.33 -7.97 5.01
CA GLN A 630 5.59 -6.65 5.57
C GLN A 630 4.86 -6.48 6.91
N TYR A 631 3.66 -7.04 7.06
CA TYR A 631 2.94 -7.02 8.35
C TYR A 631 3.70 -7.81 9.43
N HIS A 632 4.18 -9.02 9.11
CA HIS A 632 4.94 -9.88 10.03
C HIS A 632 6.22 -9.19 10.54
N ASP A 633 6.96 -8.51 9.68
CA ASP A 633 8.13 -7.72 10.08
C ASP A 633 7.72 -6.46 10.87
N HIS A 634 6.70 -5.72 10.40
CA HIS A 634 6.27 -4.46 11.02
C HIS A 634 5.82 -4.65 12.47
N ILE A 635 5.01 -5.69 12.77
CA ILE A 635 4.56 -5.97 14.15
C ILE A 635 5.68 -6.44 15.09
N ARG A 636 6.88 -6.73 14.57
CA ARG A 636 8.08 -7.03 15.37
C ARG A 636 8.92 -5.77 15.64
N SER A 637 8.80 -4.74 14.80
CA SER A 637 9.56 -3.48 14.88
C SER A 637 9.27 -2.62 16.13
N THR A 638 10.18 -1.68 16.41
CA THR A 638 9.97 -0.58 17.38
C THR A 638 8.97 0.47 16.89
N HIS A 639 8.77 0.61 15.57
CA HIS A 639 7.75 1.53 15.04
C HIS A 639 6.32 1.13 15.45
N TYR A 640 6.08 -0.16 15.66
CA TYR A 640 4.82 -0.69 16.17
C TYR A 640 4.69 -0.65 17.72
N ARG A 641 5.80 -0.53 18.46
CA ARG A 641 5.80 -0.40 19.94
C ARG A 641 6.89 0.54 20.46
N ASN A 642 6.50 1.76 20.84
CA ASN A 642 7.39 2.78 21.41
C ASN A 642 6.58 3.81 22.24
N PRO A 643 7.21 4.68 23.05
CA PRO A 643 6.50 5.57 23.96
C PRO A 643 6.11 6.94 23.36
N PHE A 644 6.22 7.11 22.04
CA PHE A 644 6.05 8.40 21.36
C PHE A 644 4.91 8.37 20.32
N GLN A 645 5.01 7.50 19.33
CA GLN A 645 4.04 7.42 18.22
C GLN A 645 4.02 5.99 17.65
N LEU A 646 2.87 5.33 17.69
CA LEU A 646 2.69 4.00 17.14
C LEU A 646 2.34 4.10 15.66
N LEU A 647 3.20 3.54 14.82
CA LEU A 647 3.07 3.59 13.37
C LEU A 647 2.34 2.36 12.85
N ALA A 648 1.53 2.58 11.83
CA ALA A 648 0.94 1.55 10.98
C ALA A 648 1.36 1.80 9.52
N CYS A 649 0.93 0.96 8.59
CA CYS A 649 1.34 1.08 7.19
C CYS A 649 1.00 2.46 6.58
N ASP A 650 -0.15 3.03 6.95
CA ASP A 650 -0.61 4.37 6.56
C ASP A 650 0.16 5.53 7.22
N SER A 651 1.04 5.26 8.18
CA SER A 651 1.99 6.26 8.71
C SER A 651 3.12 6.58 7.74
N CYS A 652 3.39 5.72 6.75
CA CYS A 652 4.50 5.84 5.81
C CYS A 652 4.08 5.69 4.34
N HIS A 653 3.02 4.93 4.05
CA HIS A 653 2.48 4.71 2.71
C HIS A 653 1.11 5.38 2.51
N THR A 654 0.78 5.74 1.27
CA THR A 654 -0.52 6.24 0.83
C THR A 654 -1.07 5.36 -0.31
N PRO A 655 -2.20 4.66 -0.13
CA PRO A 655 -2.83 3.90 -1.21
C PRO A 655 -3.53 4.79 -2.25
N HIS A 656 -3.49 6.12 -2.07
CA HIS A 656 -4.20 7.09 -2.90
C HIS A 656 -3.28 7.92 -3.81
N ASP A 657 -1.95 7.75 -3.74
CA ASP A 657 -1.03 8.46 -4.63
C ASP A 657 0.31 7.71 -4.89
N THR A 658 0.97 8.10 -5.98
CA THR A 658 2.22 7.53 -6.51
C THR A 658 3.33 8.58 -6.75
N THR A 659 3.23 9.79 -6.18
CA THR A 659 4.25 10.85 -6.37
C THR A 659 5.66 10.40 -5.95
N ASN A 660 5.75 9.50 -4.97
CA ASN A 660 7.00 8.83 -4.59
C ASN A 660 6.91 7.33 -4.89
N PRO A 661 8.04 6.66 -5.21
CA PRO A 661 8.12 5.21 -5.38
C PRO A 661 7.56 4.44 -4.17
N HIS A 662 7.09 3.21 -4.41
CA HIS A 662 6.51 2.33 -3.39
C HIS A 662 5.35 2.96 -2.58
N ASN A 663 4.63 3.91 -3.19
CA ASN A 663 3.47 4.58 -2.61
C ASN A 663 3.78 5.31 -1.28
N LEU A 664 4.99 5.88 -1.14
CA LEU A 664 5.42 6.52 0.11
C LEU A 664 4.92 7.97 0.23
N ILE A 665 4.65 8.43 1.47
CA ILE A 665 4.24 9.82 1.75
C ILE A 665 5.42 10.82 1.74
N GLY A 666 6.64 10.32 1.64
CA GLY A 666 7.88 11.08 1.54
C GLY A 666 8.92 10.29 0.77
N LYS A 667 10.05 10.91 0.44
CA LYS A 667 11.10 10.27 -0.35
C LYS A 667 12.05 9.45 0.52
N LEU A 668 12.61 8.40 -0.07
CA LEU A 668 13.71 7.66 0.55
C LEU A 668 15.05 8.30 0.18
N GLU A 669 15.15 8.80 -1.04
CA GLU A 669 16.36 9.29 -1.70
C GLU A 669 17.02 10.45 -0.94
N ASP A 670 16.22 11.30 -0.30
CA ASP A 670 16.65 12.44 0.52
C ASP A 670 16.46 12.21 2.04
N ASN A 671 16.16 10.97 2.45
CA ASN A 671 15.81 10.55 3.81
C ASN A 671 14.57 11.26 4.44
N SER A 672 13.80 12.07 3.70
CA SER A 672 12.68 12.87 4.24
C SER A 672 11.59 12.03 4.90
N ALA A 673 11.29 10.83 4.36
CA ALA A 673 10.32 9.90 4.93
C ALA A 673 10.69 9.49 6.38
N CYS A 674 11.98 9.31 6.68
CA CYS A 674 12.46 8.94 8.01
C CYS A 674 12.65 10.16 8.91
N LEU A 675 13.30 11.21 8.39
CA LEU A 675 13.72 12.36 9.19
C LEU A 675 12.54 13.20 9.70
N ARG A 676 11.36 13.13 9.07
CA ARG A 676 10.11 13.73 9.58
C ARG A 676 9.83 13.37 11.05
N CYS A 677 10.15 12.14 11.46
CA CYS A 677 9.99 11.69 12.84
C CYS A 677 11.33 11.56 13.58
N HIS A 678 12.42 11.18 12.91
CA HIS A 678 13.71 10.92 13.57
C HIS A 678 14.58 12.16 13.83
N ALA A 679 14.46 13.24 13.04
CA ALA A 679 15.30 14.42 13.20
C ALA A 679 15.33 15.01 14.63
N PRO A 680 14.20 15.24 15.34
CA PRO A 680 14.22 15.88 16.67
C PRO A 680 14.75 14.99 17.80
N PHE A 681 15.06 13.71 17.56
CA PHE A 681 15.53 12.78 18.58
C PHE A 681 17.00 12.36 18.36
N PRO A 682 17.71 11.86 19.40
CA PRO A 682 19.03 11.25 19.23
C PRO A 682 18.99 10.07 18.23
N PRO A 683 20.05 9.85 17.43
CA PRO A 683 21.34 10.54 17.45
C PRO A 683 21.34 11.91 16.76
N PHE A 684 20.29 12.25 16.00
CA PHE A 684 20.25 13.42 15.13
C PHE A 684 20.11 14.74 15.93
N SER A 685 19.12 14.82 16.83
CA SER A 685 18.84 15.96 17.74
C SER A 685 18.67 17.33 17.04
N ILE A 686 18.06 17.32 15.86
CA ILE A 686 17.89 18.48 14.96
C ILE A 686 16.46 19.02 15.07
N PRO A 687 16.25 20.35 15.25
CA PRO A 687 14.92 20.94 15.13
C PRO A 687 14.27 20.65 13.75
N LEU A 688 12.96 20.46 13.74
CA LEU A 688 12.20 20.39 12.49
C LEU A 688 12.29 21.72 11.72
N GLY A 689 12.43 21.65 10.40
CA GLY A 689 12.48 22.84 9.53
C GLY A 689 13.86 23.47 9.31
N VAL A 690 14.97 22.82 9.71
CA VAL A 690 16.31 23.26 9.30
C VAL A 690 16.59 22.96 7.81
N GLY A 691 17.58 23.66 7.24
CA GLY A 691 18.03 23.42 5.87
C GLY A 691 18.82 22.11 5.69
N ALA A 692 18.88 21.63 4.45
CA ALA A 692 19.45 20.33 4.07
C ALA A 692 20.93 20.13 4.49
N GLU A 693 21.73 21.18 4.62
CA GLU A 693 23.12 21.12 5.08
C GLU A 693 23.23 20.63 6.54
N ALA A 694 22.34 21.08 7.42
CA ALA A 694 22.30 20.64 8.82
C ALA A 694 21.80 19.20 8.96
N VAL A 695 20.90 18.77 8.07
CA VAL A 695 20.49 17.36 7.93
C VAL A 695 21.69 16.52 7.47
N ALA A 696 22.38 16.94 6.42
CA ALA A 696 23.50 16.20 5.84
C ALA A 696 24.62 15.96 6.86
N LEU A 697 25.02 16.98 7.61
CA LEU A 697 26.04 16.88 8.66
C LEU A 697 25.62 15.94 9.81
N ALA A 698 24.33 15.87 10.13
CA ALA A 698 23.83 14.97 11.17
C ALA A 698 23.69 13.51 10.70
N VAL A 699 23.37 13.30 9.41
CA VAL A 699 23.42 11.98 8.76
C VAL A 699 24.86 11.50 8.65
N GLU A 700 25.78 12.35 8.17
CA GLU A 700 27.23 12.05 8.11
C GLU A 700 27.78 11.67 9.50
N ARG A 701 27.43 12.45 10.55
CA ARG A 701 27.80 12.12 11.93
C ARG A 701 27.33 10.71 12.32
N HIS A 702 26.04 10.40 12.16
CA HIS A 702 25.48 9.07 12.46
C HIS A 702 26.19 7.95 11.69
N MET A 703 26.42 8.12 10.38
CA MET A 703 27.16 7.13 9.58
C MET A 703 28.61 6.95 10.03
N SER A 704 29.26 8.00 10.54
CA SER A 704 30.65 7.96 11.03
C SER A 704 30.79 7.42 12.46
N GLU A 705 29.83 7.71 13.35
CA GLU A 705 29.87 7.37 14.78
C GLU A 705 29.28 5.98 15.06
N ASP A 706 28.14 5.63 14.43
CA ASP A 706 27.44 4.36 14.67
C ASP A 706 27.78 3.27 13.64
N ALA A 707 28.06 3.65 12.38
CA ALA A 707 28.36 2.73 11.29
C ALA A 707 29.83 2.73 10.82
N TYR A 708 30.70 3.56 11.42
CA TYR A 708 32.15 3.66 11.13
C TYR A 708 32.49 3.94 9.65
N MET A 709 31.56 4.54 8.89
CA MET A 709 31.73 4.81 7.47
C MET A 709 32.73 5.95 7.22
N VAL A 710 33.61 5.74 6.24
CA VAL A 710 34.66 6.70 5.84
C VAL A 710 34.23 7.57 4.63
N SER A 711 33.04 7.31 4.08
CA SER A 711 32.48 8.07 2.95
C SER A 711 31.46 9.09 3.46
N PRO A 712 31.52 10.37 3.04
CA PRO A 712 30.51 11.37 3.39
C PRO A 712 29.16 11.07 2.70
N TYR A 713 28.10 11.63 3.24
CA TYR A 713 26.75 11.62 2.67
C TYR A 713 26.59 12.76 1.64
N ASP A 714 26.10 12.45 0.44
CA ASP A 714 25.87 13.43 -0.63
C ASP A 714 24.36 13.50 -0.99
N PRO A 715 23.61 14.50 -0.48
CA PRO A 715 22.19 14.64 -0.77
C PRO A 715 21.88 15.08 -2.21
N ALA A 716 22.89 15.46 -3.02
CA ALA A 716 22.69 15.78 -4.43
C ALA A 716 22.77 14.52 -5.34
N ASN A 717 23.34 13.42 -4.84
CA ASN A 717 23.61 12.20 -5.61
C ASN A 717 22.52 11.12 -5.40
N ALA A 718 21.27 11.47 -5.69
CA ALA A 718 20.10 10.60 -5.51
C ALA A 718 20.14 9.29 -6.33
N LEU A 719 21.03 9.18 -7.32
CA LEU A 719 21.28 7.95 -8.09
C LEU A 719 22.32 7.01 -7.42
N GLY A 720 22.85 7.40 -6.26
CA GLY A 720 23.83 6.65 -5.45
C GLY A 720 25.08 6.20 -6.20
N LEU A 721 25.43 6.89 -7.29
CA LEU A 721 26.62 6.65 -8.07
C LEU A 721 27.83 7.17 -7.30
N ILE A 722 28.45 6.31 -6.49
CA ILE A 722 29.79 6.57 -5.98
C ILE A 722 30.72 6.68 -7.20
N ASP A 723 31.35 7.84 -7.40
CA ASP A 723 32.28 8.06 -8.51
C ASP A 723 33.63 7.37 -8.26
N PHE A 724 33.61 6.05 -8.37
CA PHE A 724 34.82 5.24 -8.39
C PHE A 724 35.67 5.44 -9.65
N THR A 725 35.28 6.26 -10.64
CA THR A 725 36.13 6.53 -11.81
C THR A 725 37.37 7.34 -11.41
N SER A 726 37.24 8.20 -10.39
CA SER A 726 38.36 8.86 -9.71
C SER A 726 39.37 7.89 -9.06
N LEU A 727 38.94 6.64 -8.82
CA LEU A 727 39.74 5.53 -8.27
C LEU A 727 40.02 4.43 -9.31
N GLY A 728 39.56 4.58 -10.55
CA GLY A 728 39.83 3.68 -11.68
C GLY A 728 38.82 2.55 -11.95
N TYR A 729 37.65 2.55 -11.28
CA TYR A 729 36.62 1.51 -11.47
C TYR A 729 35.41 2.03 -12.28
N ALA A 730 34.60 1.09 -12.79
CA ALA A 730 33.35 1.42 -13.48
C ALA A 730 32.24 1.76 -12.47
N ALA A 731 31.38 2.72 -12.81
CA ALA A 731 30.27 3.14 -11.96
C ALA A 731 29.13 2.11 -11.94
N THR A 732 28.60 1.83 -10.74
CA THR A 732 27.47 0.91 -10.50
C THR A 732 26.28 1.69 -9.94
N PRO A 733 25.09 1.66 -10.57
CA PRO A 733 23.92 2.39 -10.09
C PRO A 733 23.32 1.72 -8.85
N PHE A 734 23.58 2.29 -7.67
CA PHE A 734 22.93 1.89 -6.42
C PHE A 734 21.82 2.89 -6.08
N ILE A 735 20.57 2.45 -6.01
CA ILE A 735 19.50 3.32 -5.48
C ILE A 735 19.81 3.64 -4.00
N GLY A 736 19.99 4.92 -3.68
CA GLY A 736 20.20 5.44 -2.32
C GLY A 736 21.62 5.91 -1.98
N GLY A 737 22.67 5.22 -2.43
CA GLY A 737 24.07 5.59 -2.14
C GLY A 737 24.48 5.55 -0.65
N PRO A 738 25.65 6.10 -0.28
CA PRO A 738 26.11 6.17 1.11
C PRO A 738 25.25 7.12 1.96
N GLY A 739 24.71 6.64 3.08
CA GLY A 739 23.95 7.46 4.05
C GLY A 739 22.44 7.51 3.81
N ASN A 740 21.88 6.67 2.94
CA ASN A 740 20.44 6.45 2.86
C ASN A 740 19.94 5.54 3.99
N CYS A 741 18.93 5.98 4.74
CA CYS A 741 18.37 5.23 5.87
C CYS A 741 17.80 3.87 5.43
N ALA A 742 17.05 3.82 4.31
CA ALA A 742 16.38 2.60 3.87
C ALA A 742 17.38 1.53 3.40
N THR A 743 18.49 1.92 2.76
CA THR A 743 19.54 0.98 2.32
C THR A 743 20.10 0.15 3.47
N CYS A 744 20.29 0.75 4.65
CA CYS A 744 20.84 0.05 5.82
C CYS A 744 19.77 -0.50 6.78
N HIS A 745 18.64 0.19 6.98
CA HIS A 745 17.59 -0.22 7.93
C HIS A 745 16.49 -1.11 7.34
N MET A 746 16.35 -1.16 6.01
CA MET A 746 15.34 -1.96 5.31
C MET A 746 15.98 -2.90 4.26
N PRO A 747 16.98 -3.73 4.64
CA PRO A 747 17.70 -4.61 3.71
C PRO A 747 16.74 -5.61 3.04
N LYS A 748 17.04 -6.00 1.78
CA LYS A 748 16.17 -6.88 0.97
C LYS A 748 16.31 -8.36 1.35
N THR A 749 15.74 -8.73 2.50
CA THR A 749 15.80 -10.08 3.08
C THR A 749 14.83 -11.08 2.45
N ALA A 750 13.76 -10.61 1.80
CA ALA A 750 12.68 -11.43 1.28
C ALA A 750 12.59 -11.40 -0.25
N LYS A 751 12.06 -12.47 -0.87
CA LYS A 751 11.89 -12.55 -2.33
C LYS A 751 10.46 -12.79 -2.82
N SER A 752 10.15 -12.17 -3.95
CA SER A 752 8.88 -12.22 -4.68
C SER A 752 8.86 -13.21 -5.84
N GLN A 753 10.03 -13.74 -6.20
CA GLN A 753 10.21 -14.69 -7.30
C GLN A 753 11.13 -15.87 -6.94
N GLY A 754 11.19 -16.86 -7.84
CA GLY A 754 11.91 -18.12 -7.58
C GLY A 754 13.43 -17.94 -7.51
N GLN A 755 13.99 -17.12 -8.40
CA GLN A 755 15.42 -16.84 -8.45
C GLN A 755 15.81 -15.75 -7.44
N TRP A 756 17.02 -15.88 -6.90
CA TRP A 756 17.71 -14.80 -6.20
C TRP A 756 18.71 -14.17 -7.17
N THR A 757 18.86 -12.84 -7.16
CA THR A 757 19.87 -12.18 -8.00
C THR A 757 21.25 -12.21 -7.34
N LYS A 758 22.29 -12.31 -8.17
CA LYS A 758 23.68 -12.01 -7.79
C LYS A 758 24.03 -10.67 -8.39
N GLU A 759 23.98 -9.63 -7.56
CA GLU A 759 23.96 -8.20 -7.91
C GLU A 759 24.95 -7.77 -8.99
N ASN A 760 26.14 -8.36 -9.02
CA ASN A 760 27.24 -7.97 -9.91
C ASN A 760 27.77 -9.10 -10.80
N GLY A 761 27.12 -10.27 -10.85
CA GLY A 761 27.61 -11.47 -11.57
C GLY A 761 28.93 -12.08 -11.06
N ARG A 762 29.71 -11.33 -10.26
CA ARG A 762 30.95 -11.73 -9.59
C ARG A 762 30.71 -12.85 -8.56
N SER A 763 31.77 -13.58 -8.23
CA SER A 763 31.74 -14.76 -7.36
C SER A 763 31.59 -14.42 -5.86
N GLY A 764 30.38 -14.02 -5.45
CA GLY A 764 29.96 -13.92 -4.04
C GLY A 764 28.91 -14.98 -3.65
N THR A 765 28.84 -15.34 -2.37
CA THR A 765 27.99 -16.43 -1.85
C THR A 765 26.66 -15.99 -1.23
N ILE A 766 26.32 -14.69 -1.27
CA ILE A 766 25.02 -14.16 -0.83
C ILE A 766 24.15 -13.84 -2.05
N MET A 767 22.84 -13.85 -1.81
CA MET A 767 21.77 -13.91 -2.80
C MET A 767 20.70 -12.89 -2.40
N TRP A 768 20.38 -11.93 -3.28
CA TRP A 768 19.54 -10.79 -2.92
C TRP A 768 18.06 -10.97 -3.21
N GLY A 769 17.25 -10.54 -2.25
CA GLY A 769 15.81 -10.42 -2.41
C GLY A 769 15.41 -9.15 -3.18
N ASP A 770 14.13 -9.05 -3.50
CA ASP A 770 13.48 -7.89 -4.09
C ASP A 770 12.60 -7.13 -3.08
N ILE A 771 12.28 -7.74 -1.93
CA ILE A 771 11.43 -7.17 -0.86
C ILE A 771 12.29 -6.81 0.36
N SER A 772 12.25 -5.54 0.74
CA SER A 772 12.84 -4.97 1.94
C SER A 772 12.18 -5.47 3.24
N SER A 773 13.00 -5.73 4.25
CA SER A 773 12.54 -5.92 5.62
C SER A 773 11.81 -4.69 6.14
N HIS A 774 10.77 -4.93 6.94
CA HIS A 774 10.01 -3.90 7.66
C HIS A 774 10.23 -3.97 9.19
N GLN A 775 11.36 -4.55 9.64
CA GLN A 775 11.75 -4.50 11.07
C GLN A 775 12.50 -3.20 11.41
N PHE A 776 13.00 -2.47 10.40
CA PHE A 776 13.73 -1.20 10.50
C PHE A 776 15.06 -1.27 11.29
N ALA A 777 15.55 -2.47 11.57
CA ALA A 777 16.81 -2.72 12.26
C ALA A 777 17.90 -3.15 11.25
N PRO A 778 19.13 -2.60 11.32
CA PRO A 778 20.24 -3.08 10.51
C PRO A 778 20.62 -4.53 10.84
N ILE A 779 20.88 -5.31 9.81
CA ILE A 779 21.34 -6.70 9.92
C ILE A 779 22.85 -6.70 9.76
N TRP A 780 23.58 -7.11 10.80
CA TRP A 780 25.04 -7.12 10.80
C TRP A 780 25.61 -8.32 10.01
N PRO A 781 26.77 -8.19 9.33
CA PRO A 781 27.43 -9.30 8.62
C PRO A 781 27.77 -10.51 9.50
N SER A 782 27.90 -10.31 10.80
CA SER A 782 28.06 -11.37 11.81
C SER A 782 26.89 -12.36 11.83
N VAL A 783 25.66 -11.91 11.53
CA VAL A 783 24.46 -12.76 11.47
C VAL A 783 24.53 -13.73 10.28
N SER A 784 24.79 -13.20 9.07
CA SER A 784 24.98 -14.02 7.86
C SER A 784 26.18 -14.97 8.01
N SER A 785 27.25 -14.51 8.66
CA SER A 785 28.44 -15.31 8.95
C SER A 785 28.16 -16.45 9.94
N ALA A 786 27.42 -16.18 11.02
CA ALA A 786 27.01 -17.20 11.98
C ALA A 786 26.13 -18.28 11.32
N MET A 787 25.17 -17.88 10.47
CA MET A 787 24.40 -18.83 9.66
C MET A 787 25.29 -19.66 8.72
N LYS A 788 26.32 -19.04 8.12
CA LYS A 788 27.22 -19.76 7.22
C LYS A 788 28.08 -20.79 7.96
N LEU A 789 28.57 -20.45 9.15
CA LEU A 789 29.31 -21.34 10.05
C LEU A 789 28.43 -22.47 10.59
N ALA A 790 27.13 -22.22 10.80
CA ALA A 790 26.12 -23.23 11.11
C ALA A 790 25.74 -24.15 9.93
N GLY A 791 26.43 -24.04 8.78
CA GLY A 791 26.26 -24.93 7.63
C GLY A 791 25.05 -24.63 6.75
N GLN A 792 24.39 -23.47 6.92
CA GLN A 792 23.21 -23.11 6.12
C GLN A 792 23.56 -22.97 4.62
N SER A 793 22.66 -23.50 3.78
CA SER A 793 22.77 -23.45 2.32
C SER A 793 22.47 -22.05 1.77
N GLU A 794 21.47 -21.38 2.35
CA GLU A 794 21.13 -19.97 2.14
C GLU A 794 21.37 -19.20 3.44
N VAL A 795 21.92 -17.99 3.36
CA VAL A 795 22.14 -17.11 4.52
C VAL A 795 21.39 -15.79 4.33
N ILE A 796 20.97 -15.16 5.43
CA ILE A 796 20.25 -13.90 5.40
C ILE A 796 21.09 -12.79 4.73
N PRO A 797 20.52 -11.98 3.81
CA PRO A 797 21.17 -10.77 3.32
C PRO A 797 21.35 -9.74 4.45
N ASN A 798 22.49 -9.05 4.49
CA ASN A 798 22.84 -8.09 5.55
C ASN A 798 23.02 -6.67 5.01
N SER A 799 22.91 -5.67 5.90
CA SER A 799 22.85 -4.25 5.54
C SER A 799 24.14 -3.69 4.92
N CYS A 800 25.29 -4.32 5.17
CA CYS A 800 26.57 -3.91 4.59
C CYS A 800 26.84 -4.58 3.22
N GLY A 801 26.21 -5.73 2.97
CA GLY A 801 26.51 -6.59 1.83
C GLY A 801 26.22 -5.98 0.46
N VAL A 802 25.34 -4.97 0.39
CA VAL A 802 25.02 -4.24 -0.85
C VAL A 802 26.27 -3.54 -1.42
N CYS A 803 27.18 -3.09 -0.55
CA CYS A 803 28.41 -2.40 -0.92
C CYS A 803 29.70 -3.24 -0.74
N HIS A 804 29.68 -4.25 0.14
CA HIS A 804 30.88 -4.99 0.56
C HIS A 804 30.74 -6.51 0.38
N ASN A 805 31.83 -7.26 0.45
CA ASN A 805 31.75 -8.72 0.47
C ASN A 805 31.10 -9.19 1.79
N ALA A 806 29.80 -9.47 1.70
CA ALA A 806 28.85 -9.72 2.77
C ALA A 806 29.16 -10.91 3.72
N LEU A 807 30.30 -11.61 3.53
CA LEU A 807 30.80 -12.71 4.37
C LEU A 807 32.23 -12.50 4.91
N THR A 808 32.96 -11.48 4.43
CA THR A 808 34.35 -11.21 4.83
C THR A 808 34.60 -9.77 5.26
N ASP A 809 33.62 -8.88 5.08
CA ASP A 809 33.70 -7.43 5.37
C ASP A 809 34.84 -6.70 4.62
N THR A 810 35.32 -7.32 3.54
CA THR A 810 36.30 -6.72 2.63
C THR A 810 35.58 -6.03 1.48
N TYR A 811 36.12 -4.91 1.00
CA TYR A 811 35.79 -4.44 -0.35
C TYR A 811 36.06 -5.56 -1.38
N PRO A 812 35.22 -5.70 -2.43
CA PRO A 812 35.32 -6.80 -3.38
C PRO A 812 36.64 -6.84 -4.19
N ASP A 813 37.43 -5.77 -4.17
CA ASP A 813 38.71 -5.63 -4.89
C ASP A 813 39.93 -5.47 -3.94
N LEU A 814 39.85 -5.91 -2.67
CA LEU A 814 40.95 -5.90 -1.68
C LEU A 814 41.58 -7.27 -1.37
N VAL A 815 41.43 -8.26 -2.26
CA VAL A 815 42.23 -9.50 -2.25
C VAL A 815 43.00 -9.59 -3.57
N PRO A 816 44.34 -9.81 -3.57
CA PRO A 816 45.16 -9.89 -4.79
C PRO A 816 44.89 -11.10 -5.70
#